data_AF-M6VVQ7-F1
#
_entry.id   AF-M6VVQ7-F1
#
_cell.length_a   1.000
_cell.length_b   1.000
_cell.length_c   1.000
_cell.angle_alpha   90.00
_cell.angle_beta   90.00
_cell.angle_gamma   90.00
#
_symmetry.space_group_name_H-M   'P 1'
#
loop_
_entity.id
_entity.type
_entity.pdbx_description
1 polymer ?
#
loop_
_entity_poly.entity_id
_entity_poly.type
_entity_poly.pdbx_seq_one_letter_code
_entity_poly.pdbx_strand_id
1 'polypeptide(L)'
;SNTFKNRNLIGKFKTLQAVSVESLSKNSKNLIQKLRLSELPQQTLGETTGIQIQKTESKGLGMNLNTSKIMNIGFEGGKRISIQNTSPVKNRFSLRTKLVSLVILLTFAVVFVIPLTIFEELHAQSVPTLGSTKQFASDELKPYVDAAKAGSSDSGTFLNTVTNGEQVIEAAWETGVNAEIEAILGGVTTSDSVNNVNVYKDAVRAQLELQKQQAKSRWLADVNAYVQAELQIFLAALSQNTSNNVTASNTNAVNTINPTVQATTTTPVSQATNPAQAAQSYYQGSQLWDTKWQDLLAKQNTWEQNSLNAIQTGILQWNQSITGLENDKLTYLNGIEQTKAQWLANKQNIQNAQTQMRSALQSTITNIRSQENQLKANASSDPGLTSVFGDMDELLEDLQDALNSNASLGTLAQTLGNFFQNQISNATSKADYWNTIKWQETYSTQTVSYSQVVGSANLSCSHTSGSEANWCNYLASGSQSVTYSSNGNVYGWAATSGGFQNGVLVSNPAVSNNTSASNSNGHVAAVCNGNDFAGTCIGGTGHYALDTSDCTGAWFGVMCGYDLTWITDNTYSLYVGESFNQQQISNNNNIRNAVLGGYNAAFGLSSQAGSAVAGSATALQTQVYLGGSALNSSNWYGSLGLSNQVQIQTKYKYIDSAMQANENFWTSMKTQFTSIASTFLSLVNPLKDWEARSEEYEEEYQAKLLELEQTKQTTISNYDSQITQMKAARGAWVTEVYGYQMAGITGSLDNANSQYRTGQENWDNTISIFQQTELNWYLSAKDTLQQAVEAPNGETQYQTNSIPQANQIQTQITNSETNTSQLYNAATGLYQTYQYSAAGNVMQQVLTNQQNQTSWNQQGAALSGSIADSFGRSETYKTAELNASNRINALAQTIYGNGAYIVDNTELQTLQTQITSNGQNQTYWQNEITGTNGGFNFSGRTTTSQAKETLYTDMIADISVATTLQAEVVDEEITYLRTANEYFEKSEKYQELADKAKSEAKFDEAALYTGYAVREKNNALGYLKKKYYALGEEITTEVDNRGLNFTKNSFLSYRDTLLNKNFQNTTQVQKQIQEG
;
A
#
# COMPACT_ATOMS: atom_id res chain seq x y z
N SER A 1 18.10 30.97 9.31
CA SER A 1 19.48 31.05 8.81
C SER A 1 19.75 29.82 7.96
N ASN A 2 20.31 30.02 6.77
CA ASN A 2 20.94 29.05 5.87
C ASN A 2 20.07 28.11 5.02
N THR A 3 19.48 28.71 3.98
CA THR A 3 19.46 28.21 2.61
C THR A 3 20.88 27.80 2.17
N PHE A 4 21.19 26.51 2.00
CA PHE A 4 22.21 25.99 1.05
C PHE A 4 22.34 24.45 1.16
N LYS A 5 21.90 23.72 0.13
CA LYS A 5 22.57 22.56 -0.53
C LYS A 5 21.56 21.73 -1.32
N ASN A 6 21.17 22.23 -2.50
CA ASN A 6 20.51 21.43 -3.53
C ASN A 6 21.24 21.59 -4.88
N ARG A 7 22.47 21.08 -4.93
CA ARG A 7 23.27 20.90 -6.15
C ARG A 7 23.98 19.54 -6.09
N ASN A 8 23.22 18.44 -6.18
CA ASN A 8 23.79 17.13 -6.54
C ASN A 8 22.78 16.14 -7.18
N LEU A 9 21.71 16.63 -7.81
CA LEU A 9 20.71 15.78 -8.45
C LEU A 9 20.76 15.79 -9.99
N ILE A 10 21.49 16.73 -10.60
CA ILE A 10 21.58 16.84 -12.07
C ILE A 10 22.81 16.09 -12.65
N GLY A 11 23.80 15.75 -11.82
CA GLY A 11 24.99 14.99 -12.24
C GLY A 11 24.82 13.47 -12.26
N LYS A 12 23.83 12.91 -11.54
CA LYS A 12 23.63 11.45 -11.43
C LYS A 12 22.59 10.88 -12.40
N PHE A 13 21.84 11.72 -13.12
CA PHE A 13 20.85 11.28 -14.09
C PHE A 13 21.44 10.96 -15.48
N LYS A 14 22.69 11.36 -15.76
CA LYS A 14 23.37 11.08 -17.04
C LYS A 14 24.15 9.75 -17.08
N THR A 15 24.34 9.07 -15.95
CA THR A 15 25.13 7.83 -15.89
C THR A 15 24.27 6.56 -15.80
N LEU A 16 22.95 6.68 -15.58
CA LEU A 16 22.01 5.54 -15.57
C LEU A 16 21.43 5.21 -16.95
N GLN A 17 21.59 6.09 -17.95
CA GLN A 17 21.15 5.82 -19.33
C GLN A 17 22.15 5.01 -20.15
N ALA A 18 23.36 4.73 -19.64
CA ALA A 18 24.40 4.00 -20.36
C ALA A 18 24.60 2.55 -19.90
N VAL A 19 23.99 2.10 -18.79
CA VAL A 19 24.22 0.75 -18.22
C VAL A 19 23.06 -0.22 -18.45
N SER A 20 21.89 0.26 -18.91
CA SER A 20 20.72 -0.60 -19.14
C SER A 20 20.66 -1.29 -20.51
N VAL A 21 21.56 -0.97 -21.45
CA VAL A 21 21.48 -1.47 -22.84
C VAL A 21 22.35 -2.71 -23.11
N GLU A 22 23.30 -3.06 -22.22
CA GLU A 22 24.20 -4.20 -22.45
C GLU A 22 23.82 -5.51 -21.73
N SER A 23 22.93 -5.50 -20.73
CA SER A 23 22.56 -6.71 -19.96
C SER A 23 21.35 -7.47 -20.49
N LEU A 24 20.50 -6.83 -21.31
CA LEU A 24 19.26 -7.43 -21.85
C LEU A 24 19.45 -8.25 -23.14
N SER A 25 20.63 -8.23 -23.78
CA SER A 25 20.85 -9.00 -25.03
C SER A 25 21.46 -10.39 -24.84
N LYS A 26 21.95 -10.73 -23.64
CA LYS A 26 22.64 -12.02 -23.38
C LYS A 26 21.76 -13.12 -22.76
N ASN A 27 20.62 -12.81 -22.13
CA ASN A 27 19.77 -13.83 -21.51
C ASN A 27 18.67 -14.40 -22.42
N SER A 28 18.32 -13.73 -23.52
CA SER A 28 17.28 -14.19 -24.45
C SER A 28 17.72 -15.34 -25.36
N LYS A 29 19.03 -15.63 -25.44
CA LYS A 29 19.59 -16.74 -26.25
C LYS A 29 19.63 -18.09 -25.53
N ASN A 30 19.41 -18.15 -24.21
CA ASN A 30 19.53 -19.40 -23.45
C ASN A 30 18.17 -20.08 -23.14
N LEU A 31 17.04 -19.40 -23.33
CA LEU A 31 15.73 -19.96 -22.97
C LEU A 31 15.02 -20.71 -24.12
N ILE A 32 15.49 -20.56 -25.36
CA ILE A 32 14.87 -21.17 -26.56
C ILE A 32 15.41 -22.60 -26.84
N GLN A 33 16.43 -23.07 -26.12
CA GLN A 33 17.11 -24.33 -26.48
C GLN A 33 16.80 -25.56 -25.59
N LYS A 34 15.83 -25.49 -24.65
CA LYS A 34 15.74 -26.54 -23.61
C LYS A 34 14.40 -27.15 -23.22
N LEU A 35 13.30 -26.97 -23.95
CA LEU A 35 12.08 -27.76 -23.67
C LEU A 35 11.46 -28.33 -24.94
N ARG A 36 11.89 -29.56 -25.26
CA ARG A 36 11.23 -30.48 -26.19
C ARG A 36 10.06 -31.16 -25.46
N LEU A 37 8.91 -31.22 -26.11
CA LEU A 37 7.76 -32.05 -25.72
C LEU A 37 8.09 -33.55 -25.82
N SER A 38 7.70 -34.33 -24.82
CA SER A 38 7.04 -35.65 -24.99
C SER A 38 6.69 -36.27 -23.63
N GLU A 39 5.46 -36.81 -23.54
CA GLU A 39 4.99 -37.96 -22.71
C GLU A 39 3.74 -37.71 -21.82
N LEU A 40 2.61 -38.18 -22.34
CA LEU A 40 1.39 -38.72 -21.69
C LEU A 40 1.73 -40.02 -20.90
N PRO A 41 0.89 -40.61 -19.98
CA PRO A 41 -0.53 -40.92 -20.23
C PRO A 41 -1.56 -41.00 -19.05
N GLN A 42 -2.85 -40.89 -19.42
CA GLN A 42 -4.08 -41.64 -19.02
C GLN A 42 -4.50 -41.92 -17.55
N GLN A 43 -5.74 -41.53 -17.19
CA GLN A 43 -6.96 -42.37 -16.93
C GLN A 43 -8.01 -41.57 -16.09
N THR A 44 -9.19 -41.17 -16.61
CA THR A 44 -10.55 -41.81 -16.70
C THR A 44 -11.44 -41.87 -15.44
N LEU A 45 -12.75 -41.73 -15.72
CA LEU A 45 -13.99 -41.83 -14.90
C LEU A 45 -14.50 -40.46 -14.40
N GLY A 46 -15.67 -39.92 -14.77
CA GLY A 46 -16.85 -40.45 -15.46
C GLY A 46 -18.05 -40.38 -14.53
N GLU A 47 -19.01 -39.48 -14.76
CA GLU A 47 -20.45 -39.71 -14.51
C GLU A 47 -21.32 -38.52 -14.97
N THR A 48 -22.56 -38.86 -15.31
CA THR A 48 -23.51 -38.11 -16.14
C THR A 48 -24.65 -37.53 -15.30
N THR A 49 -25.42 -36.63 -15.93
CA THR A 49 -26.83 -36.26 -15.67
C THR A 49 -27.18 -35.27 -14.56
N GLY A 50 -28.03 -34.30 -14.93
CA GLY A 50 -29.00 -33.72 -14.01
C GLY A 50 -29.39 -32.25 -14.20
N ILE A 51 -29.84 -31.83 -15.39
CA ILE A 51 -30.55 -30.54 -15.51
C ILE A 51 -31.98 -30.72 -14.97
N GLN A 52 -32.30 -30.05 -13.87
CA GLN A 52 -33.67 -29.76 -13.46
C GLN A 52 -33.89 -28.24 -13.41
N ILE A 53 -34.72 -27.76 -14.32
CA ILE A 53 -35.28 -26.41 -14.31
C ILE A 53 -36.53 -26.45 -13.43
N GLN A 54 -36.48 -25.81 -12.26
CA GLN A 54 -37.67 -25.47 -11.49
C GLN A 54 -38.14 -24.06 -11.84
N LYS A 55 -39.38 -24.04 -12.32
CA LYS A 55 -40.20 -22.89 -12.67
C LYS A 55 -40.91 -22.42 -11.40
N THR A 56 -40.77 -21.15 -11.03
CA THR A 56 -41.66 -20.51 -10.06
C THR A 56 -42.31 -19.30 -10.73
N GLU A 57 -43.63 -19.37 -10.81
CA GLU A 57 -44.52 -18.36 -11.34
C GLU A 57 -44.67 -17.18 -10.36
N SER A 58 -44.80 -15.96 -10.89
CA SER A 58 -45.61 -14.93 -10.26
C SER A 58 -46.48 -14.22 -11.31
N LYS A 59 -47.78 -14.46 -11.19
CA LYS A 59 -48.93 -13.69 -11.69
C LYS A 59 -48.69 -12.19 -11.49
N GLY A 60 -49.05 -11.24 -12.34
CA GLY A 60 -50.09 -11.18 -13.36
C GLY A 60 -51.01 -10.00 -13.08
N LEU A 61 -51.04 -9.01 -13.98
CA LEU A 61 -52.10 -8.01 -14.25
C LEU A 61 -51.76 -7.50 -15.67
N GLY A 62 -52.54 -7.58 -16.74
CA GLY A 62 -53.96 -7.79 -16.94
C GLY A 62 -54.46 -6.71 -17.91
N MET A 63 -55.14 -7.13 -19.01
CA MET A 63 -55.86 -6.35 -20.06
C MET A 63 -55.07 -6.03 -21.35
N ASN A 64 -55.61 -6.17 -22.56
CA ASN A 64 -56.80 -6.82 -23.10
C ASN A 64 -56.61 -6.84 -24.64
N LEU A 65 -56.69 -8.02 -25.28
CA LEU A 65 -56.64 -8.18 -26.72
C LEU A 65 -58.06 -8.50 -27.21
N ASN A 66 -58.72 -7.53 -27.84
CA ASN A 66 -59.74 -7.76 -28.85
C ASN A 66 -60.26 -6.46 -29.44
N THR A 67 -59.79 -6.09 -30.64
CA THR A 67 -60.70 -5.60 -31.67
C THR A 67 -60.09 -5.80 -33.05
N SER A 68 -60.64 -6.77 -33.77
CA SER A 68 -60.57 -6.87 -35.21
C SER A 68 -61.23 -5.63 -35.82
N LYS A 69 -60.47 -4.84 -36.59
CA LYS A 69 -61.01 -3.92 -37.60
C LYS A 69 -60.12 -3.97 -38.84
N ILE A 70 -60.61 -4.71 -39.81
CA ILE A 70 -60.26 -4.57 -41.22
C ILE A 70 -60.48 -3.09 -41.60
N MET A 71 -59.40 -2.36 -41.88
CA MET A 71 -59.47 -1.05 -42.52
C MET A 71 -59.09 -1.21 -43.99
N ASN A 72 -60.10 -1.04 -44.85
CA ASN A 72 -59.97 -0.73 -46.25
C ASN A 72 -59.05 0.47 -46.44
N ILE A 73 -57.99 0.31 -47.24
CA ILE A 73 -57.33 1.44 -47.88
C ILE A 73 -57.97 1.58 -49.26
N GLY A 74 -58.91 2.52 -49.36
CA GLY A 74 -59.37 3.05 -50.63
C GLY A 74 -58.34 4.03 -51.18
N PHE A 75 -57.96 3.86 -52.44
CA PHE A 75 -57.27 4.89 -53.21
C PHE A 75 -58.33 5.70 -53.97
N GLU A 76 -58.68 6.88 -53.43
CA GLU A 76 -59.32 7.95 -54.19
C GLU A 76 -58.24 8.86 -54.79
N GLY A 77 -58.11 8.79 -56.12
CA GLY A 77 -57.12 9.56 -56.88
C GLY A 77 -57.29 9.27 -58.37
N GLY A 78 -58.42 9.70 -58.92
CA GLY A 78 -58.81 9.44 -60.30
C GLY A 78 -57.80 9.96 -61.33
N LYS A 79 -57.09 9.02 -61.97
CA LYS A 79 -56.71 9.12 -63.38
C LYS A 79 -57.07 7.79 -64.06
N ARG A 80 -58.11 7.83 -64.88
CA ARG A 80 -58.51 6.75 -65.78
C ARG A 80 -57.36 6.49 -66.76
N ILE A 81 -56.64 5.38 -66.61
CA ILE A 81 -55.79 4.85 -67.69
C ILE A 81 -56.73 4.12 -68.65
N SER A 82 -56.96 4.76 -69.79
CA SER A 82 -57.62 4.18 -70.95
C SER A 82 -56.75 3.04 -71.51
N ILE A 83 -57.14 1.79 -71.28
CA ILE A 83 -56.58 0.63 -71.98
C ILE A 83 -57.34 0.50 -73.31
N GLN A 84 -56.80 1.12 -74.36
CA GLN A 84 -57.23 0.84 -75.73
C GLN A 84 -56.56 -0.44 -76.23
N ASN A 85 -57.39 -1.33 -76.77
CA ASN A 85 -57.11 -2.52 -77.58
C ASN A 85 -55.64 -2.87 -77.86
N THR A 86 -55.21 -3.99 -77.29
CA THR A 86 -53.98 -4.71 -77.60
C THR A 86 -53.99 -5.21 -79.04
N SER A 87 -53.14 -4.63 -79.88
CA SER A 87 -52.61 -5.29 -81.08
C SER A 87 -51.42 -6.18 -80.69
N PRO A 88 -51.14 -7.31 -81.40
CA PRO A 88 -50.16 -8.29 -80.96
C PRO A 88 -48.74 -7.71 -81.02
N VAL A 89 -48.16 -7.49 -79.84
CA VAL A 89 -46.78 -7.04 -79.68
C VAL A 89 -45.84 -8.19 -80.03
N LYS A 90 -45.05 -8.03 -81.08
CA LYS A 90 -43.79 -8.78 -81.27
C LYS A 90 -42.83 -8.38 -80.14
N ASN A 91 -42.85 -9.11 -79.02
CA ASN A 91 -41.92 -8.91 -77.91
C ASN A 91 -40.55 -9.53 -78.25
N ARG A 92 -39.67 -8.71 -78.86
CA ARG A 92 -38.22 -8.82 -78.62
C ARG A 92 -37.86 -7.65 -77.71
N PHE A 93 -37.41 -7.91 -76.49
CA PHE A 93 -36.78 -6.86 -75.69
C PHE A 93 -35.55 -6.32 -76.44
N SER A 94 -35.45 -5.00 -76.54
CA SER A 94 -34.33 -4.32 -77.19
C SER A 94 -33.08 -4.36 -76.29
N LEU A 95 -31.91 -4.21 -76.92
CA LEU A 95 -30.59 -4.14 -76.28
C LEU A 95 -30.54 -3.18 -75.07
N ARG A 96 -31.44 -2.18 -75.00
CA ARG A 96 -31.51 -1.18 -73.94
C ARG A 96 -31.81 -1.76 -72.55
N THR A 97 -32.72 -2.72 -72.42
CA THR A 97 -33.07 -3.27 -71.09
C THR A 97 -31.97 -4.17 -70.52
N LYS A 98 -31.18 -4.82 -71.39
CA LYS A 98 -29.98 -5.56 -70.99
C LYS A 98 -28.81 -4.63 -70.66
N LEU A 99 -28.66 -3.50 -71.36
CA LEU A 99 -27.67 -2.47 -71.06
C LEU A 99 -27.94 -1.75 -69.75
N VAL A 100 -29.19 -1.36 -69.46
CA VAL A 100 -29.56 -0.68 -68.20
C VAL A 100 -29.23 -1.55 -66.98
N SER A 101 -29.52 -2.84 -67.00
CA SER A 101 -29.15 -3.77 -65.91
C SER A 101 -27.65 -4.04 -65.78
N LEU A 102 -26.92 -4.11 -66.90
CA LEU A 102 -25.46 -4.28 -66.87
C LEU A 102 -24.77 -3.01 -66.34
N VAL A 103 -25.31 -1.83 -66.66
CA VAL A 103 -24.81 -0.55 -66.17
C VAL A 103 -25.18 -0.33 -64.70
N ILE A 104 -26.39 -0.67 -64.23
CA ILE A 104 -26.76 -0.67 -62.78
C ILE A 104 -25.76 -1.47 -61.95
N LEU A 105 -25.38 -2.67 -62.41
CA LEU A 105 -24.39 -3.51 -61.73
C LEU A 105 -22.99 -2.87 -61.73
N LEU A 106 -22.59 -2.24 -62.83
CA LEU A 106 -21.28 -1.60 -62.98
C LEU A 106 -21.19 -0.28 -62.18
N THR A 107 -22.22 0.57 -62.18
CA THR A 107 -22.28 1.75 -61.31
C THR A 107 -22.27 1.34 -59.85
N PHE A 108 -23.06 0.33 -59.45
CA PHE A 108 -23.13 -0.09 -58.06
C PHE A 108 -21.80 -0.73 -57.57
N ALA A 109 -21.15 -1.56 -58.40
CA ALA A 109 -19.86 -2.17 -58.06
C ALA A 109 -18.71 -1.15 -58.02
N VAL A 110 -18.68 -0.17 -58.92
CA VAL A 110 -17.60 0.84 -58.95
C VAL A 110 -17.79 1.91 -57.87
N VAL A 111 -19.04 2.30 -57.57
CA VAL A 111 -19.36 3.40 -56.65
C VAL A 111 -19.40 2.95 -55.19
N PHE A 112 -19.97 1.78 -54.88
CA PHE A 112 -20.16 1.33 -53.50
C PHE A 112 -19.18 0.24 -53.06
N VAL A 113 -18.72 -0.66 -53.94
CA VAL A 113 -17.92 -1.83 -53.51
C VAL A 113 -16.42 -1.50 -53.39
N ILE A 114 -15.86 -0.67 -54.29
CA ILE A 114 -14.42 -0.36 -54.30
C ILE A 114 -13.95 0.46 -53.07
N PRO A 115 -14.71 1.45 -52.54
CA PRO A 115 -14.30 2.19 -51.33
C PRO A 115 -14.49 1.43 -50.01
N LEU A 116 -15.23 0.31 -50.02
CA LEU A 116 -15.74 -0.37 -48.80
C LEU A 116 -15.01 -1.67 -48.43
N THR A 117 -13.93 -2.05 -49.14
CA THR A 117 -13.10 -3.24 -48.83
C THR A 117 -12.25 -3.12 -47.54
N ILE A 118 -12.56 -2.17 -46.66
CA ILE A 118 -11.79 -1.85 -45.44
C ILE A 118 -12.53 -2.29 -44.15
N PHE A 119 -13.77 -2.80 -44.25
CA PHE A 119 -14.65 -2.97 -43.08
C PHE A 119 -15.34 -4.34 -42.99
N GLU A 120 -14.62 -5.46 -43.13
CA GLU A 120 -15.23 -6.78 -42.89
C GLU A 120 -15.04 -7.25 -41.44
N GLU A 121 -16.16 -7.40 -40.73
CA GLU A 121 -16.41 -8.26 -39.56
C GLU A 121 -16.10 -7.68 -38.15
N LEU A 122 -17.11 -7.82 -37.27
CA LEU A 122 -17.14 -7.32 -35.89
C LEU A 122 -18.08 -8.21 -35.07
N HIS A 123 -17.55 -8.92 -34.08
CA HIS A 123 -18.36 -9.61 -33.06
C HIS A 123 -17.87 -9.27 -31.64
N ALA A 124 -18.81 -8.85 -30.77
CA ALA A 124 -18.54 -8.50 -29.38
C ALA A 124 -18.57 -9.74 -28.46
N GLN A 125 -17.51 -9.95 -27.69
CA GLN A 125 -17.48 -10.83 -26.51
C GLN A 125 -17.51 -10.00 -25.21
N SER A 126 -18.36 -10.43 -24.27
CA SER A 126 -18.50 -9.83 -22.94
C SER A 126 -17.21 -9.93 -22.12
N VAL A 127 -16.86 -8.86 -21.41
CA VAL A 127 -15.65 -8.75 -20.60
C VAL A 127 -15.71 -9.70 -19.38
N PRO A 128 -14.67 -10.52 -19.13
CA PRO A 128 -14.59 -11.39 -17.95
C PRO A 128 -14.42 -10.63 -16.62
N THR A 129 -14.77 -11.27 -15.50
CA THR A 129 -14.55 -10.76 -14.13
C THR A 129 -13.29 -11.38 -13.50
N LEU A 130 -12.52 -10.59 -12.74
CA LEU A 130 -11.33 -11.06 -12.02
C LEU A 130 -11.71 -11.89 -10.78
N GLY A 131 -11.26 -13.14 -10.73
CA GLY A 131 -11.42 -14.03 -9.58
C GLY A 131 -10.33 -13.88 -8.50
N SER A 132 -9.18 -13.29 -8.83
CA SER A 132 -8.02 -13.16 -7.92
C SER A 132 -8.04 -11.90 -7.05
N THR A 133 -9.14 -11.15 -7.03
CA THR A 133 -9.33 -9.94 -6.21
C THR A 133 -9.58 -10.29 -4.74
N LYS A 134 -8.64 -11.04 -4.14
CA LYS A 134 -8.70 -11.49 -2.74
C LYS A 134 -8.79 -10.28 -1.81
N GLN A 135 -9.73 -10.33 -0.86
CA GLN A 135 -9.81 -9.35 0.24
C GLN A 135 -8.55 -9.44 1.11
N PHE A 136 -8.19 -8.31 1.73
CA PHE A 136 -7.07 -8.27 2.66
C PHE A 136 -7.31 -9.23 3.84
N ALA A 137 -6.30 -10.05 4.16
CA ALA A 137 -6.30 -10.86 5.36
C ALA A 137 -5.23 -10.33 6.32
N SER A 138 -5.62 -9.98 7.55
CA SER A 138 -4.70 -9.42 8.56
C SER A 138 -3.48 -10.30 8.80
N ASP A 139 -3.62 -11.62 8.68
CA ASP A 139 -2.55 -12.61 8.85
C ASP A 139 -1.38 -12.42 7.87
N GLU A 140 -1.61 -11.78 6.72
CA GLU A 140 -0.57 -11.51 5.72
C GLU A 140 0.38 -10.41 6.20
N LEU A 141 -0.15 -9.35 6.82
CA LEU A 141 0.63 -8.21 7.32
C LEU A 141 1.07 -8.36 8.78
N LYS A 142 0.42 -9.25 9.53
CA LYS A 142 0.70 -9.51 10.94
C LYS A 142 2.18 -9.77 11.26
N PRO A 143 2.95 -10.55 10.49
CA PRO A 143 4.37 -10.78 10.80
C PRO A 143 5.20 -9.50 10.78
N TYR A 144 4.90 -8.58 9.86
CA TYR A 144 5.58 -7.28 9.75
C TYR A 144 5.18 -6.36 10.89
N VAL A 145 3.91 -6.36 11.27
CA VAL A 145 3.42 -5.61 12.42
C VAL A 145 4.01 -6.13 13.74
N ASP A 146 4.03 -7.44 13.96
CA ASP A 146 4.61 -8.05 15.15
C ASP A 146 6.12 -7.75 15.24
N ALA A 147 6.84 -7.85 14.12
CA ALA A 147 8.25 -7.46 14.04
C ALA A 147 8.45 -5.96 14.31
N ALA A 148 7.57 -5.11 13.78
CA ALA A 148 7.60 -3.66 14.03
C ALA A 148 7.35 -3.35 15.50
N LYS A 149 6.36 -3.97 16.15
CA LYS A 149 6.07 -3.82 17.58
C LYS A 149 7.22 -4.28 18.46
N ALA A 150 7.90 -5.37 18.09
CA ALA A 150 9.01 -5.92 18.85
C ALA A 150 10.33 -5.13 18.67
N GLY A 151 10.55 -4.54 17.49
CA GLY A 151 11.83 -3.92 17.13
C GLY A 151 11.86 -2.39 17.13
N SER A 152 10.72 -1.71 17.21
CA SER A 152 10.65 -0.25 17.08
C SER A 152 10.54 0.46 18.42
N SER A 153 11.35 1.50 18.63
CA SER A 153 11.27 2.41 19.79
C SER A 153 10.50 3.70 19.52
N ASP A 154 10.07 3.91 18.28
CA ASP A 154 9.37 5.10 17.81
C ASP A 154 8.39 4.74 16.69
N SER A 155 7.40 5.61 16.48
CA SER A 155 6.35 5.39 15.49
C SER A 155 6.84 5.48 14.05
N GLY A 156 7.92 6.21 13.77
CA GLY A 156 8.52 6.29 12.43
C GLY A 156 9.14 4.96 12.01
N THR A 157 9.88 4.30 12.91
CA THR A 157 10.46 2.97 12.67
C THR A 157 9.37 1.90 12.56
N PHE A 158 8.32 2.00 13.38
CA PHE A 158 7.15 1.12 13.30
C PHE A 158 6.48 1.25 11.92
N LEU A 159 6.10 2.49 11.55
CA LEU A 159 5.45 2.76 10.28
C LEU A 159 6.32 2.34 9.09
N ASN A 160 7.62 2.64 9.08
CA ASN A 160 8.51 2.17 8.00
C ASN A 160 8.52 0.65 7.86
N THR A 161 8.57 -0.10 8.96
CA THR A 161 8.57 -1.56 8.93
C THR A 161 7.25 -2.11 8.41
N VAL A 162 6.13 -1.52 8.87
CA VAL A 162 4.79 -1.91 8.44
C VAL A 162 4.54 -1.53 6.98
N THR A 163 4.92 -0.33 6.54
CA THR A 163 4.83 0.13 5.15
C THR A 163 5.70 -0.71 4.22
N ASN A 164 6.89 -1.15 4.65
CA ASN A 164 7.69 -2.09 3.86
C ASN A 164 6.98 -3.44 3.73
N GLY A 165 6.34 -3.93 4.79
CA GLY A 165 5.51 -5.14 4.76
C GLY A 165 4.30 -5.00 3.84
N GLU A 166 3.61 -3.87 3.93
CA GLU A 166 2.51 -3.48 3.05
C GLU A 166 2.95 -3.52 1.60
N GLN A 167 4.08 -2.89 1.23
CA GLN A 167 4.61 -2.90 -0.13
C GLN A 167 4.90 -4.32 -0.65
N VAL A 168 5.41 -5.21 0.20
CA VAL A 168 5.68 -6.60 -0.19
C VAL A 168 4.39 -7.35 -0.50
N ILE A 169 3.37 -7.19 0.35
CA ILE A 169 2.09 -7.90 0.19
C ILE A 169 1.28 -7.27 -0.95
N GLU A 170 1.29 -5.94 -1.06
CA GLU A 170 0.70 -5.20 -2.18
C GLU A 170 1.32 -5.65 -3.50
N ALA A 171 2.66 -5.75 -3.59
CA ALA A 171 3.34 -6.23 -4.79
C ALA A 171 2.99 -7.69 -5.13
N ALA A 172 2.85 -8.56 -4.12
CA ALA A 172 2.43 -9.94 -4.32
C ALA A 172 0.97 -10.03 -4.80
N TRP A 173 0.08 -9.25 -4.20
CA TRP A 173 -1.32 -9.12 -4.60
C TRP A 173 -1.44 -8.59 -6.04
N GLU A 174 -0.74 -7.50 -6.37
CA GLU A 174 -0.72 -6.94 -7.71
C GLU A 174 -0.14 -7.91 -8.74
N THR A 175 0.90 -8.66 -8.38
CA THR A 175 1.48 -9.68 -9.27
C THR A 175 0.49 -10.79 -9.57
N GLY A 176 -0.27 -11.25 -8.57
CA GLY A 176 -1.32 -12.27 -8.74
C GLY A 176 -2.45 -11.79 -9.65
N VAL A 177 -2.95 -10.58 -9.41
CA VAL A 177 -4.01 -9.99 -10.25
C VAL A 177 -3.50 -9.70 -11.67
N ASN A 178 -2.26 -9.20 -11.83
CA ASN A 178 -1.65 -8.97 -13.14
C ASN A 178 -1.47 -10.28 -13.92
N ALA A 179 -1.08 -11.36 -13.26
CA ALA A 179 -0.95 -12.67 -13.91
C ALA A 179 -2.31 -13.17 -14.43
N GLU A 180 -3.40 -12.93 -13.69
CA GLU A 180 -4.77 -13.23 -14.16
C GLU A 180 -5.19 -12.33 -15.33
N ILE A 181 -4.90 -11.02 -15.25
CA ILE A 181 -5.14 -10.07 -16.34
C ILE A 181 -4.44 -10.56 -17.62
N GLU A 182 -3.16 -10.89 -17.53
CA GLU A 182 -2.39 -11.41 -18.68
C GLU A 182 -2.88 -12.78 -19.16
N ALA A 183 -3.38 -13.65 -18.28
CA ALA A 183 -3.99 -14.92 -18.65
C ALA A 183 -5.30 -14.73 -19.43
N ILE A 184 -6.17 -13.81 -18.97
CA ILE A 184 -7.41 -13.44 -19.66
C ILE A 184 -7.09 -12.83 -21.04
N LEU A 185 -6.13 -11.90 -21.10
CA LEU A 185 -5.67 -11.29 -22.35
C LEU A 185 -4.97 -12.29 -23.28
N GLY A 186 -4.26 -13.27 -22.75
CA GLY A 186 -3.63 -14.36 -23.49
C GLY A 186 -4.64 -15.33 -24.13
N GLY A 187 -5.82 -15.47 -23.51
CA GLY A 187 -6.95 -16.22 -24.06
C GLY A 187 -7.65 -15.56 -25.25
N VAL A 188 -7.48 -14.24 -25.41
CA VAL A 188 -7.97 -13.48 -26.59
C VAL A 188 -7.07 -13.79 -27.79
N THR A 189 -7.50 -14.74 -28.62
CA THR A 189 -6.69 -15.36 -29.70
C THR A 189 -7.20 -15.12 -31.12
N THR A 190 -8.41 -14.59 -31.32
CA THR A 190 -8.97 -14.30 -32.65
C THR A 190 -8.78 -12.83 -33.03
N SER A 191 -8.02 -12.58 -34.11
CA SER A 191 -8.03 -11.30 -34.83
C SER A 191 -9.30 -11.19 -35.65
N ASP A 192 -10.13 -10.21 -35.35
CA ASP A 192 -11.22 -9.78 -36.22
C ASP A 192 -10.75 -8.53 -37.00
N SER A 193 -11.12 -8.40 -38.26
CA SER A 193 -10.48 -7.49 -39.23
C SER A 193 -10.69 -6.00 -38.97
N VAL A 194 -11.56 -5.63 -38.01
CA VAL A 194 -11.86 -4.22 -37.68
C VAL A 194 -11.42 -3.81 -36.27
N ASN A 195 -10.89 -4.73 -35.46
CA ASN A 195 -10.20 -4.36 -34.21
C ASN A 195 -8.80 -4.98 -34.19
N ASN A 196 -7.78 -4.12 -34.17
CA ASN A 196 -6.45 -4.55 -33.78
C ASN A 196 -6.61 -5.37 -32.49
N VAL A 197 -6.15 -6.63 -32.47
CA VAL A 197 -6.18 -7.49 -31.28
C VAL A 197 -5.66 -6.73 -30.07
N ASN A 198 -4.73 -5.80 -30.29
CA ASN A 198 -4.22 -4.90 -29.28
C ASN A 198 -5.25 -3.88 -28.77
N VAL A 199 -6.12 -3.28 -29.61
CA VAL A 199 -7.16 -2.33 -29.17
C VAL A 199 -8.25 -2.99 -28.32
N TYR A 200 -8.72 -4.19 -28.67
CA TYR A 200 -9.65 -4.94 -27.80
C TYR A 200 -8.95 -5.45 -26.54
N LYS A 201 -7.70 -5.93 -26.65
CA LYS A 201 -6.86 -6.24 -25.47
C LYS A 201 -6.63 -5.02 -24.61
N ASP A 202 -6.49 -3.83 -25.17
CA ASP A 202 -6.29 -2.58 -24.44
C ASP A 202 -7.59 -2.18 -23.70
N ALA A 203 -8.75 -2.36 -24.31
CA ALA A 203 -10.05 -2.13 -23.68
C ALA A 203 -10.35 -3.15 -22.56
N VAL A 204 -10.14 -4.45 -22.81
CA VAL A 204 -10.29 -5.52 -21.81
C VAL A 204 -9.26 -5.36 -20.69
N ARG A 205 -8.00 -5.02 -21.02
CA ARG A 205 -6.95 -4.72 -20.03
C ARG A 205 -7.35 -3.51 -19.20
N ALA A 206 -7.88 -2.44 -19.80
CA ALA A 206 -8.34 -1.27 -19.06
C ALA A 206 -9.48 -1.60 -18.08
N GLN A 207 -10.41 -2.47 -18.46
CA GLN A 207 -11.53 -2.88 -17.60
C GLN A 207 -11.12 -3.87 -16.50
N LEU A 208 -10.17 -4.76 -16.77
CA LEU A 208 -9.61 -5.66 -15.74
C LEU A 208 -8.66 -4.91 -14.79
N GLU A 209 -7.81 -4.00 -15.30
CA GLU A 209 -7.01 -3.09 -14.47
C GLU A 209 -7.91 -2.22 -13.59
N LEU A 210 -9.13 -1.89 -14.02
CA LEU A 210 -10.11 -1.21 -13.18
C LEU A 210 -10.66 -2.05 -12.04
N GLN A 211 -11.06 -3.30 -12.33
CA GLN A 211 -11.50 -4.24 -11.30
C GLN A 211 -10.38 -4.45 -10.26
N LYS A 212 -9.12 -4.50 -10.73
CA LYS A 212 -7.94 -4.46 -9.89
C LYS A 212 -7.86 -3.16 -9.07
N GLN A 213 -8.00 -1.97 -9.65
CA GLN A 213 -7.96 -0.73 -8.86
C GLN A 213 -9.09 -0.63 -7.81
N GLN A 214 -10.30 -1.11 -8.09
CA GLN A 214 -11.39 -1.18 -7.11
C GLN A 214 -11.08 -2.14 -5.96
N ALA A 215 -10.60 -3.34 -6.29
CA ALA A 215 -10.22 -4.32 -5.30
C ALA A 215 -9.02 -3.83 -4.48
N LYS A 216 -8.05 -3.15 -5.12
CA LYS A 216 -6.90 -2.51 -4.48
C LYS A 216 -7.33 -1.40 -3.53
N SER A 217 -8.30 -0.56 -3.91
CA SER A 217 -8.83 0.50 -3.05
C SER A 217 -9.48 -0.06 -1.78
N ARG A 218 -10.28 -1.13 -1.89
CA ARG A 218 -10.87 -1.83 -0.74
C ARG A 218 -9.80 -2.52 0.10
N TRP A 219 -8.86 -3.21 -0.55
CA TRP A 219 -7.73 -3.87 0.11
C TRP A 219 -6.88 -2.86 0.90
N LEU A 220 -6.53 -1.70 0.33
CA LEU A 220 -5.80 -0.63 1.02
C LEU A 220 -6.60 -0.04 2.19
N ALA A 221 -7.92 0.08 2.08
CA ALA A 221 -8.76 0.55 3.18
C ALA A 221 -8.75 -0.43 4.36
N ASP A 222 -8.82 -1.74 4.07
CA ASP A 222 -8.76 -2.81 5.07
C ASP A 222 -7.36 -2.92 5.71
N VAL A 223 -6.30 -2.82 4.89
CA VAL A 223 -4.89 -2.74 5.34
C VAL A 223 -4.72 -1.55 6.29
N ASN A 224 -5.15 -0.36 5.87
CA ASN A 224 -4.99 0.83 6.67
C ASN A 224 -5.78 0.71 7.98
N ALA A 225 -7.03 0.22 7.97
CA ALA A 225 -7.79 -0.03 9.19
C ALA A 225 -7.05 -0.95 10.18
N TYR A 226 -6.43 -2.01 9.67
CA TYR A 226 -5.62 -2.92 10.49
C TYR A 226 -4.32 -2.27 11.00
N VAL A 227 -3.54 -1.64 10.13
CA VAL A 227 -2.32 -0.91 10.49
C VAL A 227 -2.60 0.15 11.54
N GLN A 228 -3.74 0.85 11.45
CA GLN A 228 -4.14 1.85 12.43
C GLN A 228 -4.52 1.25 13.78
N ALA A 229 -5.28 0.15 13.81
CA ALA A 229 -5.58 -0.55 15.07
C ALA A 229 -4.28 -0.98 15.77
N GLU A 230 -3.32 -1.46 14.99
CA GLU A 230 -2.04 -1.92 15.49
C GLU A 230 -1.11 -0.76 15.90
N LEU A 231 -1.14 0.37 15.17
CA LEU A 231 -0.45 1.61 15.52
C LEU A 231 -0.99 2.20 16.82
N GLN A 232 -2.31 2.20 17.02
CA GLN A 232 -2.92 2.63 18.29
C GLN A 232 -2.45 1.78 19.46
N ILE A 233 -2.41 0.45 19.28
CA ILE A 233 -1.88 -0.47 20.29
C ILE A 233 -0.40 -0.20 20.56
N PHE A 234 0.40 0.03 19.51
CA PHE A 234 1.82 0.34 19.64
C PHE A 234 2.07 1.68 20.33
N LEU A 235 1.33 2.73 19.95
CA LEU A 235 1.40 4.05 20.59
C LEU A 235 0.94 4.00 22.04
N ALA A 236 -0.10 3.24 22.36
CA ALA A 236 -0.50 2.97 23.74
C ALA A 236 0.62 2.26 24.53
N ALA A 237 1.32 1.30 23.91
CA ALA A 237 2.47 0.64 24.54
C ALA A 237 3.68 1.57 24.73
N LEU A 238 4.01 2.43 23.75
CA LEU A 238 5.05 3.46 23.88
C LEU A 238 4.70 4.52 24.93
N SER A 239 3.44 4.96 24.92
CA SER A 239 2.84 5.85 25.90
C SER A 239 2.92 5.24 27.31
N GLN A 240 2.60 3.95 27.45
CA GLN A 240 2.75 3.22 28.71
C GLN A 240 4.22 3.09 29.13
N ASN A 241 5.15 2.82 28.22
CA ASN A 241 6.57 2.81 28.51
C ASN A 241 7.07 4.19 28.98
N THR A 242 6.57 5.27 28.38
CA THR A 242 6.87 6.64 28.79
C THR A 242 6.30 6.94 30.17
N SER A 243 5.06 6.54 30.45
CA SER A 243 4.45 6.58 31.79
C SER A 243 5.23 5.77 32.83
N ASN A 244 5.70 4.58 32.47
CA ASN A 244 6.51 3.74 33.33
C ASN A 244 7.86 4.41 33.61
N ASN A 245 8.46 5.11 32.64
CA ASN A 245 9.68 5.88 32.86
C ASN A 245 9.47 7.05 33.82
N VAL A 246 8.36 7.80 33.71
CA VAL A 246 8.00 8.85 34.68
C VAL A 246 7.79 8.24 36.07
N THR A 247 7.03 7.15 36.17
CA THR A 247 6.75 6.46 37.45
C THR A 247 8.00 5.84 38.09
N ALA A 248 8.87 5.21 37.29
CA ALA A 248 10.14 4.65 37.76
C ALA A 248 11.12 5.75 38.16
N SER A 249 11.14 6.88 37.44
CA SER A 249 11.88 8.07 37.83
C SER A 249 11.40 8.60 39.18
N ASN A 250 10.08 8.72 39.39
CA ASN A 250 9.49 9.06 40.69
C ASN A 250 10.00 8.09 41.78
N THR A 251 9.88 6.78 41.54
CA THR A 251 10.19 5.75 42.54
C THR A 251 11.68 5.74 42.92
N ASN A 252 12.57 5.76 41.93
CA ASN A 252 14.01 5.72 42.18
C ASN A 252 14.52 7.02 42.82
N ALA A 253 13.99 8.17 42.41
CA ALA A 253 14.39 9.44 42.97
C ALA A 253 13.96 9.55 44.45
N VAL A 254 12.75 9.11 44.79
CA VAL A 254 12.25 9.11 46.18
C VAL A 254 12.96 8.06 47.05
N ASN A 255 13.14 6.83 46.57
CA ASN A 255 13.74 5.74 47.35
C ASN A 255 15.24 5.94 47.67
N THR A 256 15.93 6.82 46.94
CA THR A 256 17.34 7.15 47.18
C THR A 256 17.54 8.32 48.13
N ILE A 257 16.45 8.91 48.63
CA ILE A 257 16.48 9.93 49.66
C ILE A 257 16.59 9.20 51.00
N ASN A 258 17.77 9.28 51.64
CA ASN A 258 17.90 8.91 53.04
C ASN A 258 17.64 10.16 53.89
N PRO A 259 16.43 10.33 54.48
CA PRO A 259 16.08 11.48 55.30
C PRO A 259 16.86 11.55 56.61
N THR A 260 17.60 10.49 56.96
CA THR A 260 18.20 10.35 58.29
C THR A 260 19.65 10.81 58.30
N VAL A 261 19.91 11.98 58.88
CA VAL A 261 21.22 12.31 59.45
C VAL A 261 21.31 11.61 60.81
N GLN A 262 21.44 10.29 60.80
CA GLN A 262 21.43 9.50 62.04
C GLN A 262 22.74 9.63 62.85
N ALA A 263 23.65 10.53 62.46
CA ALA A 263 25.06 10.49 62.88
C ALA A 263 25.54 11.65 63.76
N THR A 264 24.70 12.63 64.11
CA THR A 264 25.16 13.73 64.99
C THR A 264 24.07 14.07 66.00
N THR A 265 24.39 13.86 67.28
CA THR A 265 23.69 14.30 68.50
C THR A 265 22.58 13.40 69.07
N THR A 266 22.89 12.19 69.53
CA THR A 266 22.02 11.44 70.47
C THR A 266 22.67 11.14 71.81
N THR A 267 23.84 11.72 72.14
CA THR A 267 24.43 11.55 73.46
C THR A 267 24.29 12.84 74.25
N PRO A 268 23.44 12.88 75.29
CA PRO A 268 23.42 13.98 76.26
C PRO A 268 24.82 14.17 76.82
N VAL A 269 25.26 15.42 76.88
CA VAL A 269 26.59 15.82 77.35
C VAL A 269 26.71 15.43 78.83
N SER A 270 27.40 14.33 79.10
CA SER A 270 27.90 14.04 80.46
C SER A 270 29.10 14.95 80.75
N GLN A 271 29.32 15.27 82.03
CA GLN A 271 30.36 16.17 82.58
C GLN A 271 31.81 16.04 82.03
N ALA A 272 32.11 15.05 81.18
CA ALA A 272 33.45 14.70 80.71
C ALA A 272 33.77 15.06 79.24
N THR A 273 32.81 15.48 78.42
CA THR A 273 33.07 15.90 77.02
C THR A 273 33.27 17.41 76.93
N ASN A 274 34.46 17.84 76.49
CA ASN A 274 34.85 19.24 76.29
C ASN A 274 33.77 19.99 75.49
N PRO A 275 33.05 20.95 76.09
CA PRO A 275 31.96 21.69 75.45
C PRO A 275 32.38 22.40 74.15
N ALA A 276 33.67 22.66 73.91
CA ALA A 276 34.17 23.22 72.64
C ALA A 276 33.86 22.29 71.44
N GLN A 277 33.75 20.98 71.69
CA GLN A 277 33.31 20.00 70.71
C GLN A 277 31.83 20.18 70.35
N ALA A 278 30.97 20.72 71.23
CA ALA A 278 29.55 20.91 70.93
C ALA A 278 29.32 22.06 69.94
N ALA A 279 29.99 23.21 70.11
CA ALA A 279 30.00 24.28 69.10
C ALA A 279 30.58 23.79 67.77
N GLN A 280 31.69 23.04 67.82
CA GLN A 280 32.30 22.49 66.61
C GLN A 280 31.39 21.47 65.92
N SER A 281 30.71 20.62 66.69
CA SER A 281 29.72 19.65 66.19
C SER A 281 28.50 20.34 65.61
N TYR A 282 28.06 21.46 66.19
CA TYR A 282 27.00 22.30 65.63
C TYR A 282 27.39 22.82 64.25
N TYR A 283 28.56 23.45 64.09
CA TYR A 283 28.98 23.98 62.79
C TYR A 283 29.16 22.88 61.74
N GLN A 284 29.72 21.73 62.11
CA GLN A 284 29.82 20.57 61.22
C GLN A 284 28.45 20.00 60.83
N GLY A 285 27.54 19.89 61.81
CA GLY A 285 26.17 19.44 61.58
C GLY A 285 25.37 20.40 60.69
N SER A 286 25.51 21.71 60.90
CA SER A 286 24.88 22.74 60.07
C SER A 286 25.35 22.65 58.61
N GLN A 287 26.67 22.51 58.37
CA GLN A 287 27.20 22.34 57.01
C GLN A 287 26.72 21.04 56.34
N LEU A 288 26.56 19.97 57.12
CA LEU A 288 26.02 18.70 56.64
C LEU A 288 24.55 18.84 56.22
N TRP A 289 23.74 19.54 57.01
CA TRP A 289 22.35 19.86 56.67
C TRP A 289 22.27 20.70 55.40
N ASP A 290 23.09 21.75 55.25
CA ASP A 290 23.16 22.55 54.04
C ASP A 290 23.53 21.71 52.81
N THR A 291 24.52 20.81 52.94
CA THR A 291 24.93 19.91 51.86
C THR A 291 23.81 18.96 51.44
N LYS A 292 23.08 18.40 52.42
CA LYS A 292 21.95 17.50 52.17
C LYS A 292 20.77 18.23 51.54
N TRP A 293 20.52 19.48 51.94
CA TRP A 293 19.51 20.32 51.31
C TRP A 293 19.82 20.58 49.84
N GLN A 294 21.07 20.91 49.51
CA GLN A 294 21.50 21.11 48.12
C GLN A 294 21.41 19.81 47.28
N ASP A 295 21.80 18.66 47.84
CA ASP A 295 21.64 17.35 47.19
C ASP A 295 20.15 17.02 46.92
N LEU A 296 19.27 17.29 47.90
CA LEU A 296 17.83 17.10 47.77
C LEU A 296 17.26 17.94 46.63
N LEU A 297 17.60 19.23 46.58
CA LEU A 297 17.17 20.14 45.50
C LEU A 297 17.72 19.70 44.13
N ALA A 298 18.97 19.25 44.07
CA ALA A 298 19.57 18.76 42.82
C ALA A 298 18.86 17.50 42.30
N LYS A 299 18.48 16.59 43.19
CA LYS A 299 17.70 15.39 42.85
C LYS A 299 16.28 15.73 42.41
N GLN A 300 15.62 16.68 43.08
CA GLN A 300 14.31 17.19 42.67
C GLN A 300 14.37 17.77 41.25
N ASN A 301 15.32 18.67 40.99
CA ASN A 301 15.52 19.27 39.68
C ASN A 301 15.81 18.23 38.59
N THR A 302 16.65 17.23 38.90
CA THR A 302 16.98 16.15 37.97
C THR A 302 15.76 15.29 37.64
N TRP A 303 14.97 14.97 38.66
CA TRP A 303 13.70 14.26 38.51
C TRP A 303 12.71 15.05 37.63
N GLU A 304 12.57 16.35 37.89
CA GLU A 304 11.66 17.23 37.15
C GLU A 304 12.05 17.29 35.67
N GLN A 305 13.34 17.52 35.39
CA GLN A 305 13.87 17.55 34.02
C GLN A 305 13.69 16.22 33.29
N ASN A 306 14.01 15.09 33.93
CA ASN A 306 13.84 13.77 33.31
C ASN A 306 12.38 13.45 33.01
N SER A 307 11.48 13.79 33.93
CA SER A 307 10.04 13.58 33.76
C SER A 307 9.48 14.44 32.64
N LEU A 308 9.83 15.73 32.60
CA LEU A 308 9.41 16.65 31.53
C LEU A 308 9.98 16.24 30.16
N ASN A 309 11.23 15.80 30.09
CA ASN A 309 11.82 15.28 28.85
C ASN A 309 11.07 14.04 28.35
N ALA A 310 10.76 13.09 29.23
CA ALA A 310 9.98 11.90 28.87
C ALA A 310 8.59 12.27 28.33
N ILE A 311 7.90 13.21 28.99
CA ILE A 311 6.61 13.73 28.54
C ILE A 311 6.75 14.39 27.16
N GLN A 312 7.74 15.24 26.95
CA GLN A 312 7.98 15.93 25.69
C GLN A 312 8.27 14.93 24.55
N THR A 313 9.08 13.90 24.81
CA THR A 313 9.32 12.82 23.84
C THR A 313 8.03 12.08 23.49
N GLY A 314 7.19 11.73 24.47
CA GLY A 314 5.91 11.08 24.21
C GLY A 314 4.95 11.96 23.38
N ILE A 315 4.87 13.27 23.67
CA ILE A 315 4.09 14.22 22.86
C ILE A 315 4.59 14.27 21.41
N LEU A 316 5.92 14.31 21.22
CA LEU A 316 6.53 14.33 19.90
C LEU A 316 6.17 13.07 19.09
N GLN A 317 6.21 11.89 19.72
CA GLN A 317 5.84 10.62 19.09
C GLN A 317 4.36 10.62 18.65
N TRP A 318 3.46 11.12 19.50
CA TRP A 318 2.05 11.29 19.11
C TRP A 318 1.88 12.25 17.93
N ASN A 319 2.57 13.40 17.96
CA ASN A 319 2.49 14.40 16.89
C ASN A 319 2.99 13.85 15.56
N GLN A 320 4.13 13.17 15.55
CA GLN A 320 4.69 12.56 14.34
C GLN A 320 3.73 11.54 13.73
N SER A 321 3.07 10.73 14.56
CA SER A 321 2.09 9.74 14.09
C SER A 321 0.84 10.38 13.49
N ILE A 322 0.33 11.45 14.11
CA ILE A 322 -0.79 12.24 13.57
C ILE A 322 -0.41 12.86 12.21
N THR A 323 0.79 13.44 12.10
CA THR A 323 1.28 14.01 10.83
C THR A 323 1.50 12.94 9.76
N GLY A 324 1.95 11.73 10.12
CA GLY A 324 2.04 10.59 9.21
C GLY A 324 0.68 10.27 8.59
N LEU A 325 -0.36 10.11 9.42
CA LEU A 325 -1.73 9.91 8.98
C LEU A 325 -2.28 11.03 8.06
N GLU A 326 -1.95 12.28 8.37
CA GLU A 326 -2.33 13.43 7.54
C GLU A 326 -1.66 13.37 6.14
N ASN A 327 -0.42 12.88 6.06
CA ASN A 327 0.30 12.68 4.79
C ASN A 327 -0.21 11.47 3.99
N ASP A 328 -0.56 10.37 4.66
CA ASP A 328 -1.13 9.18 4.03
C ASP A 328 -2.49 9.49 3.40
N LYS A 329 -3.34 10.24 4.11
CA LYS A 329 -4.59 10.80 3.58
C LYS A 329 -4.33 11.56 2.28
N LEU A 330 -3.36 12.48 2.27
CA LEU A 330 -3.03 13.28 1.09
C LEU A 330 -2.57 12.41 -0.09
N THR A 331 -1.70 11.43 0.17
CA THR A 331 -1.16 10.54 -0.85
C THR A 331 -2.26 9.70 -1.52
N TYR A 332 -3.16 9.13 -0.72
CA TYR A 332 -4.27 8.33 -1.24
C TYR A 332 -5.26 9.17 -2.07
N LEU A 333 -5.60 10.37 -1.59
CA LEU A 333 -6.48 11.29 -2.33
C LEU A 333 -5.88 11.69 -3.68
N ASN A 334 -4.56 11.94 -3.73
CA ASN A 334 -3.86 12.20 -5.00
C ASN A 334 -3.94 11.00 -5.96
N GLY A 335 -3.87 9.76 -5.43
CA GLY A 335 -4.06 8.54 -6.22
C GLY A 335 -5.44 8.44 -6.87
N ILE A 336 -6.52 8.72 -6.11
CA ILE A 336 -7.89 8.76 -6.66
C ILE A 336 -8.01 9.80 -7.78
N GLU A 337 -7.47 11.01 -7.56
CA GLU A 337 -7.53 12.08 -8.57
C GLU A 337 -6.76 11.71 -9.85
N GLN A 338 -5.62 11.01 -9.72
CA GLN A 338 -4.88 10.50 -10.88
C GLN A 338 -5.70 9.45 -11.65
N THR A 339 -6.35 8.51 -10.97
CA THR A 339 -7.25 7.54 -11.61
C THR A 339 -8.41 8.26 -12.31
N LYS A 340 -9.05 9.22 -11.65
CA LYS A 340 -10.13 10.04 -12.25
C LYS A 340 -9.68 10.73 -13.53
N ALA A 341 -8.46 11.29 -13.55
CA ALA A 341 -7.90 11.92 -14.75
C ALA A 341 -7.69 10.92 -15.90
N GLN A 342 -7.26 9.68 -15.62
CA GLN A 342 -7.13 8.63 -16.63
C GLN A 342 -8.49 8.22 -17.22
N TRP A 343 -9.54 8.10 -16.38
CA TRP A 343 -10.89 7.80 -16.83
C TRP A 343 -11.45 8.89 -17.75
N LEU A 344 -11.23 10.16 -17.41
CA LEU A 344 -11.63 11.29 -18.25
C LEU A 344 -10.88 11.28 -19.60
N ALA A 345 -9.59 10.92 -19.62
CA ALA A 345 -8.81 10.81 -20.85
C ALA A 345 -9.30 9.68 -21.78
N ASN A 346 -9.63 8.51 -21.23
CA ASN A 346 -10.13 7.39 -22.03
C ASN A 346 -11.51 7.67 -22.63
N LYS A 347 -12.41 8.31 -21.86
CA LYS A 347 -13.70 8.80 -22.37
C LYS A 347 -13.52 9.73 -23.56
N GLN A 348 -12.55 10.66 -23.49
CA GLN A 348 -12.24 11.55 -24.60
C GLN A 348 -11.76 10.79 -25.85
N ASN A 349 -11.00 9.71 -25.68
CA ASN A 349 -10.52 8.90 -26.82
C ASN A 349 -11.67 8.21 -27.57
N ILE A 350 -12.71 7.73 -26.87
CA ILE A 350 -13.90 7.13 -27.48
C ILE A 350 -14.69 8.18 -28.29
N GLN A 351 -14.89 9.37 -27.72
CA GLN A 351 -15.55 10.49 -28.40
C GLN A 351 -14.78 10.93 -29.67
N ASN A 352 -13.45 10.93 -29.60
CA ASN A 352 -12.60 11.23 -30.76
C ASN A 352 -12.74 10.15 -31.85
N ALA A 353 -12.78 8.86 -31.49
CA ALA A 353 -12.99 7.76 -32.43
C ALA A 353 -14.35 7.84 -33.13
N GLN A 354 -15.41 8.18 -32.39
CA GLN A 354 -16.76 8.39 -32.93
C GLN A 354 -16.78 9.52 -33.98
N THR A 355 -16.11 10.62 -33.67
CA THR A 355 -16.00 11.79 -34.55
C THR A 355 -15.25 11.47 -35.84
N GLN A 356 -14.16 10.70 -35.74
CA GLN A 356 -13.37 10.26 -36.90
C GLN A 356 -14.16 9.33 -37.82
N MET A 357 -14.91 8.39 -37.25
CA MET A 357 -15.74 7.44 -38.01
C MET A 357 -16.86 8.15 -38.78
N ARG A 358 -17.55 9.10 -38.13
CA ARG A 358 -18.56 9.94 -38.78
C ARG A 358 -17.96 10.78 -39.92
N SER A 359 -16.77 11.33 -39.71
CA SER A 359 -16.05 12.09 -40.73
C SER A 359 -15.66 11.22 -41.94
N ALA A 360 -15.25 9.97 -41.70
CA ALA A 360 -14.95 9.00 -42.77
C ALA A 360 -16.20 8.63 -43.58
N LEU A 361 -17.34 8.38 -42.92
CA LEU A 361 -18.62 8.11 -43.59
C LEU A 361 -19.09 9.31 -44.45
N GLN A 362 -18.95 10.53 -43.92
CA GLN A 362 -19.24 11.76 -44.65
C GLN A 362 -18.38 11.88 -45.93
N SER A 363 -17.09 11.56 -45.83
CA SER A 363 -16.17 11.57 -46.97
C SER A 363 -16.53 10.53 -48.02
N THR A 364 -16.88 9.32 -47.61
CA THR A 364 -17.31 8.24 -48.50
C THR A 364 -18.58 8.60 -49.26
N ILE A 365 -19.60 9.15 -48.60
CA ILE A 365 -20.85 9.60 -49.26
C ILE A 365 -20.58 10.73 -50.26
N THR A 366 -19.69 11.67 -49.91
CA THR A 366 -19.27 12.75 -50.82
C THR A 366 -18.58 12.20 -52.07
N ASN A 367 -17.69 11.21 -51.90
CA ASN A 367 -17.00 10.55 -53.02
C ASN A 367 -17.97 9.77 -53.91
N ILE A 368 -18.93 9.06 -53.32
CA ILE A 368 -19.99 8.33 -54.03
C ILE A 368 -20.81 9.30 -54.89
N ARG A 369 -21.24 10.43 -54.32
CA ARG A 369 -22.00 11.47 -55.03
C ARG A 369 -21.19 12.09 -56.17
N SER A 370 -19.87 12.24 -55.99
CA SER A 370 -18.97 12.71 -57.06
C SER A 370 -18.89 11.72 -58.23
N GLN A 371 -18.79 10.42 -57.95
CA GLN A 371 -18.70 9.38 -58.99
C GLN A 371 -20.04 9.18 -59.72
N GLU A 372 -21.15 9.24 -58.98
CA GLU A 372 -22.48 9.24 -59.56
C GLU A 372 -22.67 10.40 -60.56
N ASN A 373 -22.31 11.62 -60.17
CA ASN A 373 -22.43 12.79 -61.03
C ASN A 373 -21.61 12.65 -62.33
N GLN A 374 -20.43 12.02 -62.26
CA GLN A 374 -19.63 11.70 -63.45
C GLN A 374 -20.32 10.68 -64.35
N LEU A 375 -20.97 9.66 -63.79
CA LEU A 375 -21.67 8.60 -64.54
C LEU A 375 -22.97 9.13 -65.17
N LYS A 376 -23.71 10.01 -64.48
CA LYS A 376 -24.88 10.72 -65.03
C LYS A 376 -24.53 11.59 -66.24
N ALA A 377 -23.42 12.33 -66.17
CA ALA A 377 -22.97 13.17 -67.27
C ALA A 377 -22.73 12.36 -68.55
N ASN A 378 -22.17 11.15 -68.41
CA ASN A 378 -21.85 10.25 -69.52
C ASN A 378 -23.06 9.48 -70.10
N ALA A 379 -24.18 9.37 -69.36
CA ALA A 379 -25.34 8.53 -69.72
C ALA A 379 -26.61 9.33 -70.11
N SER A 380 -26.51 10.66 -70.20
CA SER A 380 -27.61 11.63 -70.33
C SER A 380 -28.54 11.49 -71.56
N SER A 381 -28.27 10.57 -72.50
CA SER A 381 -29.07 10.35 -73.71
C SER A 381 -30.00 9.13 -73.68
N ASP A 382 -30.00 8.33 -72.60
CA ASP A 382 -30.88 7.15 -72.45
C ASP A 382 -31.89 7.32 -71.28
N PRO A 383 -33.21 7.44 -71.57
CA PRO A 383 -34.26 7.61 -70.55
C PRO A 383 -34.32 6.50 -69.49
N GLY A 384 -33.88 5.28 -69.81
CA GLY A 384 -33.87 4.16 -68.86
C GLY A 384 -32.76 4.29 -67.81
N LEU A 385 -31.65 4.92 -68.15
CA LEU A 385 -30.55 5.20 -67.23
C LEU A 385 -30.88 6.37 -66.30
N THR A 386 -31.59 7.39 -66.79
CA THR A 386 -31.99 8.55 -65.97
C THR A 386 -32.90 8.18 -64.80
N SER A 387 -33.81 7.21 -64.98
CA SER A 387 -34.68 6.72 -63.90
C SER A 387 -33.91 6.01 -62.78
N VAL A 388 -32.91 5.21 -63.13
CA VAL A 388 -32.05 4.48 -62.18
C VAL A 388 -31.22 5.43 -61.34
N PHE A 389 -30.70 6.48 -61.99
CA PHE A 389 -29.94 7.52 -61.32
C PHE A 389 -30.82 8.37 -60.39
N GLY A 390 -32.13 8.48 -60.64
CA GLY A 390 -33.08 9.14 -59.74
C GLY A 390 -33.34 8.36 -58.45
N ASP A 391 -33.50 7.04 -58.52
CA ASP A 391 -33.63 6.17 -57.34
C ASP A 391 -32.36 6.21 -56.45
N MET A 392 -31.19 6.46 -57.06
CA MET A 392 -29.90 6.56 -56.35
C MET A 392 -29.67 7.95 -55.75
N ASP A 393 -30.16 9.02 -56.39
CA ASP A 393 -30.19 10.37 -55.83
C ASP A 393 -30.95 10.42 -54.51
N GLU A 394 -32.17 9.88 -54.51
CA GLU A 394 -33.05 9.86 -53.33
C GLU A 394 -32.38 9.13 -52.16
N LEU A 395 -31.75 7.98 -52.42
CA LEU A 395 -30.96 7.26 -51.41
C LEU A 395 -29.78 8.08 -50.88
N LEU A 396 -29.01 8.74 -51.76
CA LEU A 396 -27.84 9.51 -51.36
C LEU A 396 -28.20 10.81 -50.63
N GLU A 397 -29.36 11.39 -50.91
CA GLU A 397 -29.92 12.53 -50.20
C GLU A 397 -30.35 12.13 -48.79
N ASP A 398 -31.13 11.06 -48.65
CA ASP A 398 -31.55 10.53 -47.35
C ASP A 398 -30.36 10.17 -46.44
N LEU A 399 -29.28 9.62 -47.01
CA LEU A 399 -28.06 9.31 -46.25
C LEU A 399 -27.28 10.55 -45.82
N GLN A 400 -27.26 11.59 -46.65
CA GLN A 400 -26.60 12.84 -46.34
C GLN A 400 -27.35 13.62 -45.25
N ASP A 401 -28.68 13.59 -45.27
CA ASP A 401 -29.52 14.21 -44.26
C ASP A 401 -29.46 13.46 -42.92
N ALA A 402 -29.43 12.13 -42.94
CA ALA A 402 -29.20 11.32 -41.75
C ALA A 402 -27.82 11.62 -41.12
N LEU A 403 -26.76 11.81 -41.91
CA LEU A 403 -25.46 12.25 -41.39
C LEU A 403 -25.47 13.68 -40.83
N ASN A 404 -26.06 14.63 -41.56
CA ASN A 404 -26.08 16.05 -41.17
C ASN A 404 -26.93 16.31 -39.92
N SER A 405 -27.98 15.51 -39.70
CA SER A 405 -28.82 15.54 -38.50
C SER A 405 -28.21 14.78 -37.31
N ASN A 406 -27.00 14.26 -37.46
CA ASN A 406 -26.31 13.43 -36.48
C ASN A 406 -27.14 12.20 -36.05
N ALA A 407 -27.91 11.62 -36.98
CA ALA A 407 -28.72 10.44 -36.72
C ALA A 407 -27.85 9.24 -36.29
N SER A 408 -28.49 8.26 -35.66
CA SER A 408 -27.83 7.01 -35.27
C SER A 408 -27.35 6.24 -36.50
N LEU A 409 -26.21 5.56 -36.39
CA LEU A 409 -25.72 4.59 -37.38
C LEU A 409 -26.76 3.50 -37.66
N GLY A 410 -27.61 3.17 -36.68
CA GLY A 410 -28.80 2.31 -36.87
C GLY A 410 -29.85 2.89 -37.81
N THR A 411 -30.08 4.20 -37.78
CA THR A 411 -31.01 4.90 -38.71
C THR A 411 -30.45 4.88 -40.13
N LEU A 412 -29.15 5.13 -40.30
CA LEU A 412 -28.46 5.02 -41.58
C LEU A 412 -28.58 3.61 -42.18
N ALA A 413 -28.40 2.57 -41.37
CA ALA A 413 -28.57 1.16 -41.76
C ALA A 413 -29.99 0.87 -42.26
N GLN A 414 -30.99 1.44 -41.59
CA GLN A 414 -32.40 1.21 -41.87
C GLN A 414 -32.83 1.84 -43.20
N THR A 415 -32.38 3.06 -43.50
CA THR A 415 -32.61 3.75 -44.78
C THR A 415 -32.10 2.90 -45.95
N LEU A 416 -30.86 2.40 -45.85
CA LEU A 416 -30.25 1.54 -46.86
C LEU A 416 -30.94 0.17 -46.98
N GLY A 417 -31.30 -0.44 -45.84
CA GLY A 417 -32.01 -1.72 -45.82
C GLY A 417 -33.37 -1.65 -46.52
N ASN A 418 -34.12 -0.57 -46.31
CA ASN A 418 -35.42 -0.35 -46.95
C ASN A 418 -35.28 -0.22 -48.48
N PHE A 419 -34.25 0.48 -48.96
CA PHE A 419 -33.99 0.63 -50.39
C PHE A 419 -33.78 -0.73 -51.08
N PHE A 420 -32.89 -1.58 -50.55
CA PHE A 420 -32.63 -2.89 -51.17
C PHE A 420 -33.82 -3.84 -51.11
N GLN A 421 -34.58 -3.83 -50.02
CA GLN A 421 -35.79 -4.65 -49.92
C GLN A 421 -36.82 -4.28 -50.99
N ASN A 422 -36.98 -2.97 -51.27
CA ASN A 422 -37.85 -2.50 -52.34
C ASN A 422 -37.38 -2.98 -53.73
N GLN A 423 -36.08 -2.97 -54.01
CA GLN A 423 -35.52 -3.45 -55.28
C GLN A 423 -35.68 -4.98 -55.47
N ILE A 424 -35.48 -5.77 -54.41
CA ILE A 424 -35.70 -7.23 -54.41
C ILE A 424 -37.17 -7.57 -54.67
N SER A 425 -38.09 -6.85 -54.02
CA SER A 425 -39.54 -7.03 -54.18
C SER A 425 -40.01 -6.76 -55.61
N ASN A 426 -39.51 -5.69 -56.23
CA ASN A 426 -39.81 -5.33 -57.61
C ASN A 426 -39.31 -6.41 -58.60
N ALA A 427 -38.07 -6.86 -58.46
CA ALA A 427 -37.50 -7.92 -59.32
C ALA A 427 -38.28 -9.25 -59.21
N THR A 428 -38.71 -9.61 -57.99
CA THR A 428 -39.53 -10.82 -57.76
C THR A 428 -40.86 -10.74 -58.50
N SER A 429 -41.57 -9.63 -58.36
CA SER A 429 -42.88 -9.43 -59.01
C SER A 429 -42.82 -9.55 -60.54
N LYS A 430 -41.71 -9.11 -61.15
CA LYS A 430 -41.50 -9.21 -62.60
C LYS A 430 -41.19 -10.63 -63.05
N ALA A 431 -40.42 -11.40 -62.28
CA ALA A 431 -40.11 -12.80 -62.60
C ALA A 431 -41.38 -13.66 -62.65
N ASP A 432 -42.23 -13.56 -61.61
CA ASP A 432 -43.46 -14.34 -61.48
C ASP A 432 -44.46 -14.07 -62.62
N TYR A 433 -44.57 -12.82 -63.05
CA TYR A 433 -45.40 -12.43 -64.19
C TYR A 433 -45.03 -13.20 -65.47
N TRP A 434 -43.73 -13.27 -65.82
CA TRP A 434 -43.28 -13.91 -67.05
C TRP A 434 -43.40 -15.44 -67.02
N ASN A 435 -43.30 -16.07 -65.85
CA ASN A 435 -43.42 -17.52 -65.71
C ASN A 435 -44.82 -18.03 -66.13
N THR A 436 -45.85 -17.23 -65.89
CA THR A 436 -47.25 -17.62 -66.11
C THR A 436 -47.66 -17.58 -67.58
N ILE A 437 -47.22 -16.56 -68.34
CA ILE A 437 -47.81 -16.23 -69.65
C ILE A 437 -47.18 -16.95 -70.86
N LYS A 438 -46.25 -17.87 -70.65
CA LYS A 438 -45.40 -18.47 -71.71
C LYS A 438 -46.02 -19.61 -72.57
N TRP A 439 -47.30 -20.00 -72.44
CA TRP A 439 -47.90 -21.21 -73.10
C TRP A 439 -49.01 -20.90 -74.18
N GLN A 440 -49.09 -21.58 -75.36
CA GLN A 440 -49.97 -21.26 -76.55
C GLN A 440 -50.54 -22.48 -77.42
N GLU A 441 -51.56 -22.35 -78.33
CA GLU A 441 -52.27 -23.43 -79.15
C GLU A 441 -52.58 -23.13 -80.70
N THR A 442 -52.77 -24.14 -81.63
CA THR A 442 -53.06 -23.98 -83.13
C THR A 442 -53.70 -25.19 -83.94
N TYR A 443 -54.11 -25.09 -85.25
CA TYR A 443 -54.79 -26.11 -86.15
C TYR A 443 -54.23 -26.29 -87.62
N SER A 444 -54.49 -27.42 -88.34
CA SER A 444 -54.07 -27.74 -89.75
C SER A 444 -55.07 -28.61 -90.58
N THR A 445 -55.14 -28.48 -91.95
CA THR A 445 -56.16 -29.13 -92.87
C THR A 445 -55.60 -29.64 -94.24
N GLN A 446 -56.07 -30.77 -94.82
CA GLN A 446 -55.71 -31.32 -96.17
C GLN A 446 -56.91 -31.93 -96.95
N THR A 447 -56.89 -31.99 -98.30
CA THR A 447 -57.95 -32.57 -99.17
C THR A 447 -57.49 -33.81 -100.00
N VAL A 448 -58.27 -34.91 -100.09
CA VAL A 448 -57.92 -36.22 -100.74
C VAL A 448 -59.07 -36.82 -101.57
N SER A 449 -58.81 -37.50 -102.71
CA SER A 449 -59.82 -38.08 -103.64
C SER A 449 -60.11 -39.59 -103.47
N TYR A 450 -61.34 -40.04 -103.74
CA TYR A 450 -61.85 -41.42 -103.60
C TYR A 450 -62.51 -41.96 -104.89
N SER A 451 -62.37 -43.26 -105.21
CA SER A 451 -63.08 -43.96 -106.32
C SER A 451 -63.24 -45.47 -106.09
N GLN A 452 -64.42 -46.05 -106.37
CA GLN A 452 -64.68 -47.50 -106.28
C GLN A 452 -64.21 -48.31 -107.49
N VAL A 453 -64.22 -47.74 -108.70
CA VAL A 453 -63.63 -48.43 -109.87
C VAL A 453 -62.14 -48.20 -109.82
N VAL A 454 -61.38 -49.29 -109.71
CA VAL A 454 -59.93 -49.26 -109.51
C VAL A 454 -59.17 -50.05 -110.58
N GLY A 455 -59.84 -50.61 -111.59
CA GLY A 455 -59.20 -51.34 -112.68
C GLY A 455 -60.16 -51.84 -113.77
N SER A 456 -59.63 -52.60 -114.73
CA SER A 456 -60.38 -53.24 -115.83
C SER A 456 -59.82 -54.64 -116.20
N ALA A 457 -60.66 -55.52 -116.78
CA ALA A 457 -60.38 -56.92 -117.14
C ALA A 457 -60.82 -57.24 -118.58
N ASN A 458 -60.03 -57.96 -119.38
CA ASN A 458 -60.31 -58.24 -120.81
C ASN A 458 -60.33 -59.75 -121.11
N LEU A 459 -61.37 -60.25 -121.81
CA LEU A 459 -61.70 -61.69 -121.93
C LEU A 459 -61.70 -62.20 -123.42
N SER A 460 -61.09 -63.36 -123.75
CA SER A 460 -60.95 -63.93 -125.14
C SER A 460 -60.89 -65.49 -125.29
N CYS A 461 -61.40 -66.07 -126.41
CA CYS A 461 -61.47 -67.53 -126.71
C CYS A 461 -61.08 -67.88 -128.18
N SER A 462 -60.39 -69.02 -128.45
CA SER A 462 -59.95 -69.51 -129.78
C SER A 462 -60.10 -71.04 -130.04
N HIS A 463 -60.16 -71.48 -131.33
CA HIS A 463 -60.45 -72.85 -131.84
C HIS A 463 -59.57 -73.27 -133.05
N THR A 464 -59.19 -74.55 -133.21
CA THR A 464 -58.40 -75.06 -134.36
C THR A 464 -58.91 -76.38 -134.97
N SER A 465 -59.42 -76.29 -136.23
CA SER A 465 -59.79 -77.27 -137.27
C SER A 465 -60.44 -78.64 -136.94
N GLY A 466 -61.65 -78.85 -137.50
CA GLY A 466 -62.38 -80.10 -137.74
C GLY A 466 -63.78 -79.78 -138.32
N SER A 467 -64.49 -80.71 -138.96
CA SER A 467 -65.77 -80.44 -139.68
C SER A 467 -67.01 -80.29 -138.77
N GLU A 468 -66.82 -80.00 -137.47
CA GLU A 468 -67.88 -79.77 -136.46
C GLU A 468 -67.97 -78.28 -136.04
N ALA A 469 -69.03 -77.88 -135.32
CA ALA A 469 -69.33 -76.48 -134.96
C ALA A 469 -68.47 -75.90 -133.80
N ASN A 470 -68.03 -74.62 -133.90
CA ASN A 470 -67.16 -73.92 -132.93
C ASN A 470 -67.93 -73.33 -131.72
N TRP A 471 -67.62 -73.78 -130.48
CA TRP A 471 -68.23 -73.28 -129.23
C TRP A 471 -67.82 -71.84 -128.84
N CYS A 472 -66.62 -71.33 -129.16
CA CYS A 472 -66.17 -70.01 -128.67
C CYS A 472 -67.16 -68.83 -128.91
N ASN A 473 -68.05 -68.94 -129.89
CA ASN A 473 -69.08 -67.94 -130.20
C ASN A 473 -70.13 -67.71 -129.09
N TYR A 474 -70.25 -68.62 -128.11
CA TYR A 474 -71.24 -68.52 -127.02
C TYR A 474 -70.66 -67.99 -125.70
N LEU A 475 -69.41 -67.48 -125.69
CA LEU A 475 -68.73 -66.97 -124.50
C LEU A 475 -68.59 -65.44 -124.53
N ALA A 476 -68.63 -64.78 -123.36
CA ALA A 476 -68.49 -63.34 -123.23
C ALA A 476 -67.09 -62.86 -123.67
N SER A 477 -67.00 -61.79 -124.46
CA SER A 477 -65.74 -61.19 -124.92
C SER A 477 -65.72 -59.67 -124.75
N GLY A 478 -64.57 -59.09 -124.38
CA GLY A 478 -64.38 -57.63 -124.23
C GLY A 478 -63.98 -57.18 -122.82
N SER A 479 -63.90 -55.86 -122.61
CA SER A 479 -63.42 -55.23 -121.37
C SER A 479 -64.52 -55.08 -120.29
N GLN A 480 -64.19 -55.41 -119.04
CA GLN A 480 -65.04 -55.40 -117.84
C GLN A 480 -64.37 -54.61 -116.71
N SER A 481 -65.12 -54.17 -115.68
CA SER A 481 -64.58 -53.37 -114.57
C SER A 481 -64.06 -54.22 -113.39
N VAL A 482 -63.06 -53.68 -112.68
CA VAL A 482 -62.55 -54.20 -111.40
C VAL A 482 -62.84 -53.18 -110.29
N THR A 483 -63.41 -53.63 -109.16
CA THR A 483 -63.97 -52.77 -108.11
C THR A 483 -63.30 -52.92 -106.74
N TYR A 484 -63.07 -51.80 -106.04
CA TYR A 484 -62.63 -51.69 -104.64
C TYR A 484 -63.83 -51.70 -103.71
N SER A 485 -63.76 -52.48 -102.62
CA SER A 485 -64.87 -52.71 -101.69
C SER A 485 -64.67 -52.03 -100.33
N SER A 486 -65.74 -51.96 -99.53
CA SER A 486 -65.75 -51.31 -98.20
C SER A 486 -64.81 -51.96 -97.20
N ASN A 487 -64.51 -53.24 -97.39
CA ASN A 487 -63.56 -53.99 -96.60
C ASN A 487 -62.09 -53.73 -96.98
N GLY A 488 -61.84 -52.99 -98.07
CA GLY A 488 -60.49 -52.72 -98.60
C GLY A 488 -60.02 -53.68 -99.68
N ASN A 489 -60.82 -54.69 -100.06
CA ASN A 489 -60.44 -55.68 -101.08
C ASN A 489 -60.82 -55.22 -102.50
N VAL A 490 -60.13 -55.79 -103.50
CA VAL A 490 -60.34 -55.55 -104.94
C VAL A 490 -60.85 -56.83 -105.63
N TYR A 491 -61.89 -56.75 -106.46
CA TYR A 491 -62.53 -57.90 -107.12
C TYR A 491 -62.57 -57.78 -108.66
N GLY A 492 -62.30 -58.88 -109.38
CA GLY A 492 -62.07 -59.00 -110.83
C GLY A 492 -62.63 -60.29 -111.49
N TRP A 493 -62.04 -60.76 -112.61
CA TRP A 493 -62.50 -61.85 -113.50
C TRP A 493 -61.46 -62.98 -113.75
N ALA A 494 -61.89 -64.20 -114.12
CA ALA A 494 -61.00 -65.35 -114.42
C ALA A 494 -61.50 -66.31 -115.55
N ALA A 495 -60.59 -66.99 -116.27
CA ALA A 495 -60.86 -68.03 -117.28
C ALA A 495 -60.83 -69.46 -116.69
N THR A 496 -61.73 -70.35 -117.16
CA THR A 496 -61.88 -71.76 -116.74
C THR A 496 -62.20 -72.66 -117.93
N SER A 497 -62.05 -73.99 -117.79
CA SER A 497 -62.36 -74.96 -118.86
C SER A 497 -63.83 -74.96 -119.30
N GLY A 498 -64.73 -74.37 -118.51
CA GLY A 498 -66.15 -74.18 -118.83
C GLY A 498 -66.54 -72.76 -119.27
N GLY A 499 -65.61 -71.78 -119.29
CA GLY A 499 -65.89 -70.37 -119.64
C GLY A 499 -65.24 -69.34 -118.72
N PHE A 500 -65.80 -68.12 -118.64
CA PHE A 500 -65.29 -67.02 -117.79
C PHE A 500 -66.14 -66.77 -116.52
N GLN A 501 -65.50 -66.41 -115.39
CA GLN A 501 -66.12 -66.16 -114.09
C GLN A 501 -65.88 -64.72 -113.58
N ASN A 502 -66.91 -64.05 -113.04
CA ASN A 502 -66.85 -62.71 -112.41
C ASN A 502 -66.82 -62.81 -110.87
N GLY A 503 -66.32 -61.76 -110.20
CA GLY A 503 -66.37 -61.58 -108.74
C GLY A 503 -65.19 -62.21 -108.00
N VAL A 504 -64.09 -62.46 -108.71
CA VAL A 504 -62.92 -63.16 -108.18
C VAL A 504 -62.08 -62.18 -107.37
N LEU A 505 -61.75 -62.53 -106.12
CA LEU A 505 -60.85 -61.72 -105.30
C LEU A 505 -59.48 -61.62 -105.97
N VAL A 506 -59.03 -60.40 -106.24
CA VAL A 506 -57.68 -60.15 -106.74
C VAL A 506 -56.73 -60.25 -105.56
N SER A 507 -56.03 -61.37 -105.44
CA SER A 507 -55.13 -61.66 -104.32
C SER A 507 -53.92 -60.73 -104.26
N ASN A 508 -53.52 -60.13 -105.39
CA ASN A 508 -52.49 -59.11 -105.43
C ASN A 508 -52.79 -58.02 -106.48
N PRO A 509 -53.54 -56.95 -106.13
CA PRO A 509 -53.88 -55.88 -107.07
C PRO A 509 -52.68 -55.02 -107.48
N ALA A 510 -51.45 -55.33 -107.04
CA ALA A 510 -50.22 -54.62 -107.40
C ALA A 510 -49.66 -54.96 -108.79
N VAL A 511 -49.98 -56.13 -109.34
CA VAL A 511 -49.39 -56.68 -110.57
C VAL A 511 -50.48 -57.49 -111.29
N SER A 512 -50.79 -57.17 -112.55
CA SER A 512 -51.90 -57.73 -113.36
C SER A 512 -52.23 -59.20 -113.08
N ASN A 513 -53.53 -59.54 -113.02
CA ASN A 513 -54.00 -60.89 -112.75
C ASN A 513 -54.57 -61.53 -114.04
N ASN A 514 -53.83 -62.46 -114.66
CA ASN A 514 -54.21 -63.06 -115.95
C ASN A 514 -54.42 -64.59 -115.82
N THR A 515 -55.41 -65.17 -116.49
CA THR A 515 -55.79 -66.62 -116.37
C THR A 515 -56.15 -67.26 -117.73
N SER A 516 -55.94 -68.58 -117.94
CA SER A 516 -56.23 -69.32 -119.21
C SER A 516 -56.60 -70.83 -119.06
N ALA A 517 -57.24 -71.48 -120.08
CA ALA A 517 -57.68 -72.91 -120.09
C ALA A 517 -57.86 -73.58 -121.52
N SER A 518 -57.87 -74.94 -121.70
CA SER A 518 -57.99 -75.71 -123.00
C SER A 518 -58.70 -77.11 -123.01
N ASN A 519 -59.12 -77.72 -124.18
CA ASN A 519 -59.90 -79.02 -124.35
C ASN A 519 -59.86 -79.74 -125.80
N SER A 520 -60.06 -81.10 -126.03
CA SER A 520 -60.00 -81.90 -127.34
C SER A 520 -60.76 -83.32 -127.50
N ASN A 521 -61.01 -83.90 -128.75
CA ASN A 521 -61.77 -85.19 -129.13
C ASN A 521 -61.20 -86.10 -130.36
N GLY A 522 -61.55 -87.41 -130.68
CA GLY A 522 -61.00 -88.35 -131.81
C GLY A 522 -61.66 -89.77 -132.24
N HIS A 523 -61.07 -90.65 -133.15
CA HIS A 523 -61.51 -92.03 -133.70
C HIS A 523 -60.42 -93.16 -134.10
N VAL A 524 -60.74 -94.44 -134.53
CA VAL A 524 -59.81 -95.66 -134.75
C VAL A 524 -59.72 -96.29 -136.20
N ALA A 525 -58.56 -96.85 -136.67
CA ALA A 525 -58.33 -97.55 -137.99
C ALA A 525 -57.33 -98.77 -138.00
N ALA A 526 -57.35 -99.68 -139.02
CA ALA A 526 -56.47 -100.90 -139.18
C ALA A 526 -55.23 -100.75 -140.11
N VAL A 527 -54.11 -101.45 -139.80
CA VAL A 527 -52.77 -101.30 -140.41
C VAL A 527 -52.00 -102.65 -140.51
N CYS A 528 -51.37 -103.00 -141.66
CA CYS A 528 -50.49 -104.19 -141.80
C CYS A 528 -49.02 -103.80 -141.60
N ASN A 529 -48.35 -104.49 -140.67
CA ASN A 529 -46.94 -104.25 -140.32
C ASN A 529 -45.97 -105.24 -141.01
N GLY A 530 -46.38 -105.86 -142.12
CA GLY A 530 -45.60 -106.82 -142.92
C GLY A 530 -45.85 -106.65 -144.42
N ASN A 531 -45.51 -107.67 -145.23
CA ASN A 531 -45.81 -107.64 -146.65
C ASN A 531 -47.21 -108.20 -146.90
N ASP A 532 -48.07 -107.38 -147.51
CA ASP A 532 -49.38 -107.81 -147.96
C ASP A 532 -49.27 -108.58 -149.27
N PHE A 533 -49.69 -109.85 -149.26
CA PHE A 533 -49.79 -110.66 -150.48
C PHE A 533 -51.16 -111.33 -150.53
N ALA A 534 -51.99 -110.83 -151.45
CA ALA A 534 -53.32 -111.35 -151.73
C ALA A 534 -54.22 -111.48 -150.47
N GLY A 535 -54.21 -110.47 -149.59
CA GLY A 535 -55.12 -110.40 -148.44
C GLY A 535 -54.64 -111.13 -147.18
N THR A 536 -53.39 -111.60 -147.17
CA THR A 536 -52.71 -112.09 -145.97
C THR A 536 -51.50 -111.21 -145.71
N CYS A 537 -51.41 -110.63 -144.51
CA CYS A 537 -50.24 -109.85 -144.11
C CYS A 537 -49.15 -110.85 -143.65
N ILE A 538 -48.34 -111.31 -144.61
CA ILE A 538 -47.27 -112.28 -144.37
C ILE A 538 -46.14 -111.59 -143.59
N GLY A 539 -45.85 -112.11 -142.39
CA GLY A 539 -44.90 -111.52 -141.44
C GLY A 539 -45.51 -110.50 -140.47
N GLY A 540 -46.80 -110.21 -140.59
CA GLY A 540 -47.53 -109.40 -139.61
C GLY A 540 -47.97 -110.25 -138.41
N THR A 541 -47.89 -109.68 -137.22
CA THR A 541 -48.33 -110.29 -135.96
C THR A 541 -49.76 -109.92 -135.57
N GLY A 542 -50.40 -109.07 -136.37
CA GLY A 542 -51.73 -108.57 -136.07
C GLY A 542 -52.80 -109.66 -136.21
N HIS A 543 -53.81 -109.62 -135.35
CA HIS A 543 -54.88 -110.62 -135.34
C HIS A 543 -56.10 -110.18 -136.16
N TYR A 544 -56.06 -108.99 -136.74
CA TYR A 544 -57.17 -108.43 -137.49
C TYR A 544 -56.97 -108.62 -139.00
N ALA A 545 -58.04 -108.70 -139.77
CA ALA A 545 -58.06 -108.62 -141.21
C ALA A 545 -58.11 -107.15 -141.65
N LEU A 546 -57.96 -106.89 -142.96
CA LEU A 546 -57.97 -105.53 -143.50
C LEU A 546 -59.23 -104.74 -143.13
N ASP A 547 -60.35 -105.43 -142.91
CA ASP A 547 -61.63 -104.87 -142.50
C ASP A 547 -61.77 -104.69 -140.97
N THR A 548 -60.67 -104.75 -140.23
CA THR A 548 -60.60 -104.63 -138.76
C THR A 548 -61.19 -105.84 -138.00
N SER A 549 -61.53 -106.95 -138.68
CA SER A 549 -62.14 -108.14 -138.06
C SER A 549 -61.11 -109.17 -137.56
N ASP A 550 -61.35 -109.82 -136.41
CA ASP A 550 -60.40 -110.81 -135.84
C ASP A 550 -60.42 -112.14 -136.62
N CYS A 551 -59.24 -112.65 -137.01
CA CYS A 551 -59.05 -113.83 -137.85
C CYS A 551 -58.29 -115.01 -137.16
N THR A 552 -58.24 -115.04 -135.82
CA THR A 552 -57.58 -116.11 -135.04
C THR A 552 -58.38 -117.43 -134.99
N GLY A 553 -58.07 -118.40 -135.87
CA GLY A 553 -58.63 -119.76 -135.79
C GLY A 553 -58.66 -120.60 -137.08
N ALA A 554 -58.27 -120.04 -138.23
CA ALA A 554 -58.34 -120.74 -139.51
C ALA A 554 -57.28 -121.88 -139.65
N TRP A 555 -57.73 -123.07 -140.05
CA TRP A 555 -56.90 -124.27 -140.32
C TRP A 555 -55.87 -123.97 -141.43
N PHE A 556 -54.57 -123.92 -141.08
CA PHE A 556 -53.41 -123.46 -141.87
C PHE A 556 -53.19 -121.94 -142.08
N GLY A 557 -53.93 -121.05 -141.39
CA GLY A 557 -53.54 -119.63 -141.26
C GLY A 557 -53.56 -118.79 -142.54
N VAL A 558 -54.49 -119.04 -143.45
CA VAL A 558 -54.64 -118.26 -144.70
C VAL A 558 -55.59 -117.06 -144.44
N MET A 559 -55.20 -115.82 -144.79
CA MET A 559 -55.94 -114.53 -144.66
C MET A 559 -55.94 -113.82 -143.28
N CYS A 560 -54.79 -113.52 -142.65
CA CYS A 560 -54.72 -112.78 -141.37
C CYS A 560 -53.43 -111.92 -141.22
N GLY A 561 -53.40 -110.89 -140.33
CA GLY A 561 -52.15 -110.19 -139.93
C GLY A 561 -52.09 -108.66 -139.59
N TYR A 562 -53.20 -107.91 -139.39
CA TYR A 562 -53.29 -106.43 -139.19
C TYR A 562 -53.52 -105.95 -137.71
N ASP A 563 -53.13 -104.70 -137.35
CA ASP A 563 -53.26 -104.01 -136.03
C ASP A 563 -54.15 -102.74 -136.07
N LEU A 564 -54.67 -102.21 -134.93
CA LEU A 564 -55.56 -101.02 -134.83
C LEU A 564 -54.92 -99.76 -134.16
N THR A 565 -55.27 -98.49 -134.52
CA THR A 565 -54.71 -97.20 -133.95
C THR A 565 -55.71 -95.99 -133.90
N TRP A 566 -55.61 -95.06 -132.89
CA TRP A 566 -56.48 -93.87 -132.62
C TRP A 566 -55.95 -92.50 -133.15
N ILE A 567 -56.81 -91.60 -133.62
CA ILE A 567 -56.52 -90.28 -134.23
C ILE A 567 -57.43 -89.17 -133.63
N THR A 568 -56.89 -87.98 -133.31
CA THR A 568 -57.60 -86.83 -132.69
C THR A 568 -58.11 -85.80 -133.71
N ASP A 569 -59.32 -85.26 -133.50
CA ASP A 569 -60.08 -84.43 -134.44
C ASP A 569 -60.16 -82.90 -134.11
N ASN A 570 -60.16 -82.40 -132.85
CA ASN A 570 -60.37 -80.95 -132.51
C ASN A 570 -59.65 -80.42 -131.23
N THR A 571 -59.37 -79.09 -131.07
CA THR A 571 -58.84 -78.44 -129.82
C THR A 571 -59.27 -76.94 -129.59
N TYR A 572 -59.49 -76.46 -128.33
CA TYR A 572 -59.92 -75.08 -127.93
C TYR A 572 -59.04 -74.37 -126.83
N SER A 573 -59.04 -73.02 -126.72
CA SER A 573 -58.32 -72.21 -125.67
C SER A 573 -59.02 -70.90 -125.21
N LEU A 574 -58.96 -70.51 -123.91
CA LEU A 574 -59.53 -69.28 -123.29
C LEU A 574 -58.51 -68.43 -122.50
N TYR A 575 -58.70 -67.09 -122.38
CA TYR A 575 -57.82 -66.14 -121.66
C TYR A 575 -58.54 -64.91 -121.02
N VAL A 576 -58.13 -64.47 -119.81
CA VAL A 576 -58.49 -63.17 -119.17
C VAL A 576 -57.23 -62.40 -118.78
N GLY A 577 -57.20 -61.07 -118.96
CA GLY A 577 -56.15 -60.21 -118.38
C GLY A 577 -56.63 -58.89 -117.75
N GLU A 578 -56.09 -58.52 -116.59
CA GLU A 578 -56.54 -57.38 -115.74
C GLU A 578 -55.49 -56.26 -115.54
N SER A 579 -55.94 -55.03 -115.28
CA SER A 579 -55.12 -53.84 -114.96
C SER A 579 -55.71 -53.01 -113.80
N PHE A 580 -54.86 -52.39 -112.94
CA PHE A 580 -55.27 -51.70 -111.69
C PHE A 580 -54.62 -50.30 -111.48
N ASN A 581 -55.30 -49.38 -110.77
CA ASN A 581 -54.83 -48.02 -110.40
C ASN A 581 -54.38 -47.94 -108.93
N GLN A 582 -53.05 -47.97 -108.70
CA GLN A 582 -52.47 -48.02 -107.35
C GLN A 582 -52.67 -46.76 -106.49
N GLN A 583 -52.52 -45.57 -107.09
CA GLN A 583 -52.62 -44.31 -106.34
C GLN A 583 -54.02 -44.16 -105.75
N GLN A 584 -55.04 -44.58 -106.50
CA GLN A 584 -56.41 -44.49 -106.06
C GLN A 584 -56.72 -45.48 -104.93
N ILE A 585 -56.17 -46.69 -104.98
CA ILE A 585 -56.25 -47.67 -103.87
C ILE A 585 -55.59 -47.09 -102.60
N SER A 586 -54.43 -46.44 -102.72
CA SER A 586 -53.73 -45.79 -101.59
C SER A 586 -54.53 -44.62 -100.99
N ASN A 587 -55.07 -43.74 -101.85
CA ASN A 587 -55.92 -42.65 -101.39
C ASN A 587 -57.18 -43.16 -100.68
N ASN A 588 -57.85 -44.19 -101.23
CA ASN A 588 -59.00 -44.82 -100.58
C ASN A 588 -58.63 -45.40 -99.20
N ASN A 589 -57.46 -46.02 -99.07
CA ASN A 589 -56.95 -46.54 -97.80
C ASN A 589 -56.67 -45.42 -96.78
N ASN A 590 -56.08 -44.30 -97.19
CA ASN A 590 -55.83 -43.15 -96.30
C ASN A 590 -57.11 -42.53 -95.76
N ILE A 591 -58.10 -42.33 -96.64
CA ILE A 591 -59.43 -41.82 -96.25
C ILE A 591 -60.08 -42.80 -95.26
N ARG A 592 -60.07 -44.10 -95.57
CA ARG A 592 -60.57 -45.14 -94.69
C ARG A 592 -59.89 -45.10 -93.32
N ASN A 593 -58.56 -45.03 -93.27
CA ASN A 593 -57.82 -45.01 -92.00
C ASN A 593 -58.09 -43.74 -91.18
N ALA A 594 -58.25 -42.59 -91.83
CA ALA A 594 -58.55 -41.33 -91.15
C ALA A 594 -59.96 -41.29 -90.57
N VAL A 595 -60.92 -41.93 -91.25
CA VAL A 595 -62.27 -42.14 -90.73
C VAL A 595 -62.30 -43.17 -89.59
N LEU A 596 -61.53 -44.25 -89.68
CA LEU A 596 -61.51 -45.34 -88.70
C LEU A 596 -60.60 -45.07 -87.48
N GLY A 597 -60.03 -43.86 -87.36
CA GLY A 597 -59.20 -43.45 -86.23
C GLY A 597 -57.76 -43.97 -86.25
N GLY A 598 -57.31 -44.60 -87.34
CA GLY A 598 -55.97 -45.18 -87.51
C GLY A 598 -54.98 -44.30 -88.28
N TYR A 599 -55.32 -43.04 -88.59
CA TYR A 599 -54.45 -42.16 -89.37
C TYR A 599 -53.58 -41.29 -88.45
N ASN A 600 -52.33 -41.71 -88.28
CA ASN A 600 -51.31 -40.98 -87.51
C ASN A 600 -50.14 -40.53 -88.38
N ALA A 601 -50.38 -40.33 -89.69
CA ALA A 601 -49.41 -39.70 -90.55
C ALA A 601 -49.36 -38.21 -90.20
N ALA A 602 -48.18 -37.74 -89.78
CA ALA A 602 -47.89 -36.33 -89.63
C ALA A 602 -48.26 -35.63 -90.95
N PHE A 603 -49.35 -34.86 -90.94
CA PHE A 603 -49.63 -33.94 -92.02
C PHE A 603 -48.36 -33.12 -92.26
N GLY A 604 -47.91 -33.06 -93.52
CA GLY A 604 -46.87 -32.10 -93.90
C GLY A 604 -47.33 -30.73 -93.40
N LEU A 605 -46.66 -30.24 -92.36
CA LEU A 605 -47.04 -29.02 -91.65
C LEU A 605 -47.18 -27.92 -92.69
N SER A 606 -48.33 -27.23 -92.72
CA SER A 606 -48.43 -26.00 -93.51
C SER A 606 -47.30 -25.05 -93.08
N SER A 607 -46.77 -24.26 -94.01
CA SER A 607 -45.63 -23.36 -93.75
C SER A 607 -45.87 -22.38 -92.60
N GLN A 608 -47.11 -22.15 -92.19
CA GLN A 608 -47.49 -21.33 -91.04
C GLN A 608 -47.42 -22.08 -89.68
N ALA A 609 -47.52 -23.41 -89.65
CA ALA A 609 -47.45 -24.20 -88.42
C ALA A 609 -46.02 -24.69 -88.11
N GLY A 610 -45.13 -24.80 -89.10
CA GLY A 610 -43.79 -25.39 -88.93
C GLY A 610 -42.81 -24.61 -88.03
N SER A 611 -42.95 -23.29 -87.90
CA SER A 611 -41.96 -22.47 -87.17
C SER A 611 -42.26 -22.23 -85.69
N ALA A 612 -43.50 -22.44 -85.24
CA ALA A 612 -43.90 -22.21 -83.84
C ALA A 612 -43.86 -23.48 -82.96
N VAL A 613 -43.64 -24.65 -83.58
CA VAL A 613 -44.06 -25.95 -83.02
C VAL A 613 -42.86 -26.92 -82.90
N ALA A 614 -41.63 -26.42 -83.11
CA ALA A 614 -40.40 -27.20 -83.02
C ALA A 614 -40.01 -27.51 -81.55
N GLY A 615 -40.18 -28.77 -81.14
CA GLY A 615 -39.57 -29.32 -79.93
C GLY A 615 -40.50 -29.63 -78.74
N SER A 616 -41.79 -29.30 -78.80
CA SER A 616 -42.70 -29.51 -77.65
C SER A 616 -44.19 -29.68 -78.01
N ALA A 617 -44.49 -30.12 -79.23
CA ALA A 617 -45.85 -30.13 -79.76
C ALA A 617 -46.57 -31.45 -79.52
N THR A 618 -47.76 -31.38 -78.92
CA THR A 618 -48.64 -32.55 -78.75
C THR A 618 -49.88 -32.39 -79.63
N ALA A 619 -50.15 -33.37 -80.50
CA ALA A 619 -51.38 -33.41 -81.31
C ALA A 619 -52.57 -33.79 -80.42
N LEU A 620 -53.68 -33.05 -80.53
CA LEU A 620 -54.85 -33.20 -79.67
C LEU A 620 -56.02 -33.95 -80.33
N GLN A 621 -56.26 -33.83 -81.64
CA GLN A 621 -57.44 -34.40 -82.34
C GLN A 621 -57.28 -34.41 -83.87
N THR A 622 -57.83 -35.42 -84.60
CA THR A 622 -57.92 -35.49 -86.10
C THR A 622 -59.34 -35.88 -86.59
N GLN A 623 -59.88 -35.22 -87.64
CA GLN A 623 -61.26 -35.46 -88.16
C GLN A 623 -61.35 -35.35 -89.70
N VAL A 624 -62.13 -36.24 -90.37
CA VAL A 624 -62.38 -36.24 -91.84
C VAL A 624 -63.76 -35.67 -92.19
N TYR A 625 -63.86 -34.86 -93.23
CA TYR A 625 -65.06 -34.16 -93.69
C TYR A 625 -65.35 -34.35 -95.18
N LEU A 626 -66.61 -34.58 -95.55
CA LEU A 626 -67.13 -34.54 -96.93
C LEU A 626 -68.16 -33.40 -97.02
N GLY A 627 -67.90 -32.39 -97.85
CA GLY A 627 -68.83 -31.25 -98.00
C GLY A 627 -69.17 -30.53 -96.67
N GLY A 628 -68.22 -30.48 -95.73
CA GLY A 628 -68.40 -29.90 -94.39
C GLY A 628 -68.99 -30.84 -93.34
N SER A 629 -69.47 -32.03 -93.71
CA SER A 629 -70.00 -33.04 -92.78
C SER A 629 -68.92 -34.05 -92.40
N ALA A 630 -68.79 -34.35 -91.10
CA ALA A 630 -67.80 -35.32 -90.63
C ALA A 630 -68.16 -36.75 -91.08
N LEU A 631 -67.22 -37.44 -91.72
CA LEU A 631 -67.35 -38.86 -92.05
C LEU A 631 -66.99 -39.72 -90.83
N ASN A 632 -67.69 -40.84 -90.67
CA ASN A 632 -67.46 -41.80 -89.60
C ASN A 632 -67.45 -43.25 -90.13
N SER A 633 -67.07 -44.19 -89.26
CA SER A 633 -66.90 -45.60 -89.60
C SER A 633 -68.15 -46.25 -90.21
N SER A 634 -69.35 -45.77 -89.88
CA SER A 634 -70.63 -46.32 -90.32
C SER A 634 -71.15 -45.78 -91.65
N ASN A 635 -70.74 -44.57 -92.09
CA ASN A 635 -71.32 -43.94 -93.28
C ASN A 635 -70.35 -43.73 -94.44
N TRP A 636 -69.04 -43.75 -94.21
CA TRP A 636 -68.05 -43.27 -95.18
C TRP A 636 -68.16 -43.93 -96.57
N TYR A 637 -68.23 -45.27 -96.65
CA TYR A 637 -68.18 -45.97 -97.93
C TYR A 637 -69.42 -45.74 -98.79
N GLY A 638 -70.61 -45.73 -98.17
CA GLY A 638 -71.87 -45.45 -98.87
C GLY A 638 -72.00 -43.98 -99.28
N SER A 639 -71.58 -43.05 -98.40
CA SER A 639 -71.63 -41.60 -98.68
C SER A 639 -70.68 -41.15 -99.77
N LEU A 640 -69.54 -41.85 -99.96
CA LEU A 640 -68.58 -41.51 -101.01
C LEU A 640 -69.01 -41.98 -102.41
N GLY A 641 -69.94 -42.94 -102.54
CA GLY A 641 -70.44 -43.42 -103.84
C GLY A 641 -69.34 -43.95 -104.76
N LEU A 642 -69.52 -43.83 -106.09
CA LEU A 642 -68.54 -44.30 -107.07
C LEU A 642 -67.25 -43.46 -107.10
N SER A 643 -67.33 -42.14 -106.86
CA SER A 643 -66.16 -41.26 -106.67
C SER A 643 -66.51 -39.99 -105.88
N ASN A 644 -65.56 -39.45 -105.07
CA ASN A 644 -65.73 -38.22 -104.26
C ASN A 644 -64.40 -37.60 -103.77
N GLN A 645 -64.43 -36.48 -103.02
CA GLN A 645 -63.25 -35.84 -102.40
C GLN A 645 -63.52 -35.39 -100.95
N VAL A 646 -62.58 -35.60 -100.02
CA VAL A 646 -62.72 -35.33 -98.56
C VAL A 646 -61.62 -34.44 -97.99
N GLN A 647 -61.86 -33.77 -96.85
CA GLN A 647 -60.89 -32.95 -96.09
C GLN A 647 -60.52 -33.61 -94.74
N ILE A 648 -59.28 -33.49 -94.27
CA ILE A 648 -58.80 -34.03 -92.98
C ILE A 648 -58.15 -32.90 -92.15
N GLN A 649 -58.52 -32.71 -90.86
CA GLN A 649 -58.04 -31.61 -89.96
C GLN A 649 -57.41 -32.11 -88.64
N THR A 650 -56.38 -31.41 -88.08
CA THR A 650 -55.66 -31.73 -86.80
C THR A 650 -55.28 -30.52 -85.88
N LYS A 651 -55.27 -30.61 -84.52
CA LYS A 651 -54.98 -29.52 -83.50
C LYS A 651 -53.68 -29.72 -82.63
N TYR A 652 -52.94 -28.66 -82.16
CA TYR A 652 -51.65 -28.67 -81.39
C TYR A 652 -51.47 -27.60 -80.23
N LYS A 653 -50.50 -27.78 -79.27
CA LYS A 653 -50.08 -26.87 -78.12
C LYS A 653 -48.52 -26.70 -77.93
N TYR A 654 -47.97 -25.52 -77.51
CA TYR A 654 -46.50 -25.21 -77.39
C TYR A 654 -46.05 -24.06 -76.39
N ILE A 655 -44.73 -23.81 -76.21
CA ILE A 655 -44.08 -22.75 -75.33
C ILE A 655 -43.47 -21.59 -76.16
N ASP A 656 -43.62 -20.33 -75.73
CA ASP A 656 -42.95 -19.14 -76.30
C ASP A 656 -41.54 -18.89 -75.72
N SER A 657 -40.52 -18.89 -76.57
CA SER A 657 -39.11 -18.79 -76.19
C SER A 657 -38.67 -17.41 -75.71
N ALA A 658 -39.32 -16.32 -76.16
CA ALA A 658 -38.96 -14.97 -75.74
C ALA A 658 -39.46 -14.67 -74.33
N MET A 659 -40.64 -15.19 -73.98
CA MET A 659 -41.21 -15.03 -72.64
C MET A 659 -40.40 -15.80 -71.58
N GLN A 660 -39.87 -16.98 -71.92
CA GLN A 660 -38.98 -17.74 -71.03
C GLN A 660 -37.66 -17.00 -70.74
N ALA A 661 -37.10 -16.29 -71.73
CA ALA A 661 -35.88 -15.52 -71.52
C ALA A 661 -36.07 -14.33 -70.57
N ASN A 662 -37.27 -13.72 -70.54
CA ASN A 662 -37.58 -12.62 -69.65
C ASN A 662 -37.74 -13.07 -68.19
N GLU A 663 -38.35 -14.23 -67.96
CA GLU A 663 -38.46 -14.82 -66.63
C GLU A 663 -37.07 -15.06 -66.04
N ASN A 664 -36.19 -15.74 -66.79
CA ASN A 664 -34.81 -16.01 -66.36
C ASN A 664 -34.03 -14.72 -65.99
N PHE A 665 -34.23 -13.62 -66.73
CA PHE A 665 -33.55 -12.35 -66.50
C PHE A 665 -33.95 -11.71 -65.16
N TRP A 666 -35.25 -11.61 -64.89
CA TRP A 666 -35.74 -10.99 -63.64
C TRP A 666 -35.42 -11.86 -62.41
N THR A 667 -35.44 -13.18 -62.57
CA THR A 667 -34.97 -14.13 -61.54
C THR A 667 -33.48 -13.90 -61.21
N SER A 668 -32.63 -13.63 -62.22
CA SER A 668 -31.21 -13.32 -62.00
C SER A 668 -31.00 -11.98 -61.28
N MET A 669 -31.76 -10.93 -61.62
CA MET A 669 -31.66 -9.61 -61.00
C MET A 669 -32.04 -9.65 -59.51
N LYS A 670 -33.10 -10.40 -59.16
CA LYS A 670 -33.48 -10.63 -57.77
C LYS A 670 -32.33 -11.21 -56.95
N THR A 671 -31.65 -12.23 -57.47
CA THR A 671 -30.52 -12.88 -56.80
C THR A 671 -29.37 -11.91 -56.56
N GLN A 672 -29.08 -11.04 -57.53
CA GLN A 672 -28.01 -10.04 -57.40
C GLN A 672 -28.33 -8.96 -56.37
N PHE A 673 -29.55 -8.40 -56.37
CA PHE A 673 -29.94 -7.44 -55.34
C PHE A 673 -29.94 -8.06 -53.94
N THR A 674 -30.31 -9.34 -53.81
CA THR A 674 -30.22 -10.07 -52.54
C THR A 674 -28.78 -10.20 -52.06
N SER A 675 -27.85 -10.55 -52.97
CA SER A 675 -26.42 -10.66 -52.66
C SER A 675 -25.82 -9.33 -52.22
N ILE A 676 -26.16 -8.23 -52.91
CA ILE A 676 -25.66 -6.88 -52.59
C ILE A 676 -26.22 -6.44 -51.22
N ALA A 677 -27.51 -6.64 -50.98
CA ALA A 677 -28.13 -6.32 -49.69
C ALA A 677 -27.46 -7.07 -48.54
N SER A 678 -27.13 -8.35 -48.70
CA SER A 678 -26.44 -9.14 -47.66
C SER A 678 -25.03 -8.65 -47.38
N THR A 679 -24.23 -8.34 -48.41
CA THR A 679 -22.88 -7.79 -48.24
C THR A 679 -22.91 -6.42 -47.56
N PHE A 680 -23.92 -5.61 -47.84
CA PHE A 680 -24.01 -4.31 -47.22
C PHE A 680 -24.48 -4.38 -45.76
N LEU A 681 -25.46 -5.26 -45.45
CA LEU A 681 -25.93 -5.48 -44.08
C LEU A 681 -24.80 -6.02 -43.17
N SER A 682 -23.89 -6.84 -43.69
CA SER A 682 -22.72 -7.32 -42.94
C SER A 682 -21.71 -6.22 -42.60
N LEU A 683 -21.69 -5.10 -43.35
CA LEU A 683 -20.81 -3.96 -43.08
C LEU A 683 -21.42 -2.99 -42.06
N VAL A 684 -22.74 -2.78 -42.10
CA VAL A 684 -23.40 -1.76 -41.26
C VAL A 684 -23.81 -2.27 -39.89
N ASN A 685 -24.14 -3.57 -39.75
CA ASN A 685 -24.46 -4.16 -38.45
C ASN A 685 -23.32 -4.01 -37.42
N PRO A 686 -22.04 -4.26 -37.76
CA PRO A 686 -20.89 -3.87 -36.95
C PRO A 686 -20.89 -2.44 -36.42
N LEU A 687 -21.15 -1.47 -37.30
CA LEU A 687 -21.11 -0.04 -36.94
C LEU A 687 -22.26 0.33 -36.00
N LYS A 688 -23.42 -0.29 -36.19
CA LYS A 688 -24.57 -0.17 -35.28
C LYS A 688 -24.27 -0.80 -33.91
N ASP A 689 -23.63 -1.96 -33.88
CA ASP A 689 -23.24 -2.63 -32.64
C ASP A 689 -22.15 -1.85 -31.89
N TRP A 690 -21.21 -1.23 -32.62
CA TRP A 690 -20.21 -0.33 -32.04
C TRP A 690 -20.84 0.95 -31.45
N GLU A 691 -21.83 1.55 -32.11
CA GLU A 691 -22.55 2.72 -31.58
C GLU A 691 -23.31 2.38 -30.30
N ALA A 692 -24.08 1.28 -30.31
CA ALA A 692 -24.79 0.81 -29.12
C ALA A 692 -23.82 0.53 -27.96
N ARG A 693 -22.67 -0.10 -28.24
CA ARG A 693 -21.65 -0.34 -27.21
C ARG A 693 -20.93 0.94 -26.76
N SER A 694 -20.77 1.92 -27.63
CA SER A 694 -20.21 3.24 -27.27
C SER A 694 -21.14 4.02 -26.34
N GLU A 695 -22.45 3.90 -26.51
CA GLU A 695 -23.44 4.47 -25.58
C GLU A 695 -23.41 3.75 -24.23
N GLU A 696 -23.33 2.41 -24.21
CA GLU A 696 -23.14 1.63 -22.98
C GLU A 696 -21.84 2.01 -22.26
N TYR A 697 -20.73 2.23 -22.99
CA TYR A 697 -19.48 2.71 -22.38
C TYR A 697 -19.67 4.09 -21.75
N GLU A 698 -20.31 5.05 -22.41
CA GLU A 698 -20.52 6.39 -21.82
C GLU A 698 -21.30 6.32 -20.48
N GLU A 699 -22.32 5.46 -20.38
CA GLU A 699 -23.05 5.20 -19.13
C GLU A 699 -22.17 4.54 -18.06
N GLU A 700 -21.39 3.51 -18.43
CA GLU A 700 -20.42 2.85 -17.54
C GLU A 700 -19.38 3.85 -16.99
N TYR A 701 -18.86 4.76 -17.82
CA TYR A 701 -17.90 5.80 -17.42
C TYR A 701 -18.51 6.82 -16.45
N GLN A 702 -19.76 7.25 -16.66
CA GLN A 702 -20.45 8.19 -15.77
C GLN A 702 -20.73 7.56 -14.39
N ALA A 703 -21.25 6.33 -14.37
CA ALA A 703 -21.43 5.57 -13.14
C ALA A 703 -20.09 5.44 -12.39
N LYS A 704 -19.00 5.22 -13.12
CA LYS A 704 -17.66 5.07 -12.55
C LYS A 704 -17.09 6.36 -11.96
N LEU A 705 -17.27 7.51 -12.62
CA LEU A 705 -16.85 8.81 -12.08
C LEU A 705 -17.60 9.15 -10.79
N LEU A 706 -18.89 8.79 -10.70
CA LEU A 706 -19.67 8.95 -9.48
C LEU A 706 -19.18 8.06 -8.34
N GLU A 707 -18.85 6.79 -8.63
CA GLU A 707 -18.29 5.86 -7.65
C GLU A 707 -16.92 6.33 -7.11
N LEU A 708 -16.05 6.87 -7.98
CA LEU A 708 -14.76 7.44 -7.56
C LEU A 708 -14.94 8.64 -6.63
N GLU A 709 -15.93 9.50 -6.89
CA GLU A 709 -16.24 10.64 -6.01
C GLU A 709 -16.82 10.17 -4.66
N GLN A 710 -17.69 9.16 -4.65
CA GLN A 710 -18.20 8.55 -3.41
C GLN A 710 -17.08 7.89 -2.58
N THR A 711 -16.16 7.19 -3.26
CA THR A 711 -14.98 6.58 -2.62
C THR A 711 -14.12 7.66 -1.97
N LYS A 712 -13.84 8.76 -2.69
CA LYS A 712 -13.10 9.91 -2.16
C LYS A 712 -13.73 10.48 -0.88
N GLN A 713 -15.05 10.71 -0.88
CA GLN A 713 -15.74 11.25 0.30
C GLN A 713 -15.69 10.29 1.49
N THR A 714 -15.88 8.99 1.24
CA THR A 714 -15.77 7.95 2.27
C THR A 714 -14.37 7.90 2.87
N THR A 715 -13.34 7.95 2.03
CA THR A 715 -11.94 8.00 2.47
C THR A 715 -11.65 9.23 3.32
N ILE A 716 -12.10 10.43 2.92
CA ILE A 716 -11.92 11.65 3.69
C ILE A 716 -12.52 11.48 5.09
N SER A 717 -13.78 11.01 5.16
CA SER A 717 -14.48 10.82 6.43
C SER A 717 -13.76 9.81 7.35
N ASN A 718 -13.26 8.71 6.79
CA ASN A 718 -12.53 7.70 7.55
C ASN A 718 -11.23 8.26 8.14
N TYR A 719 -10.38 8.91 7.33
CA TYR A 719 -9.13 9.51 7.83
C TYR A 719 -9.38 10.64 8.83
N ASP A 720 -10.38 11.50 8.61
CA ASP A 720 -10.70 12.59 9.54
C ASP A 720 -11.18 12.09 10.90
N SER A 721 -12.01 11.02 10.89
CA SER A 721 -12.42 10.34 12.11
C SER A 721 -11.21 9.77 12.87
N GLN A 722 -10.30 9.09 12.16
CA GLN A 722 -9.09 8.51 12.74
C GLN A 722 -8.14 9.57 13.33
N ILE A 723 -7.88 10.64 12.59
CA ILE A 723 -7.05 11.77 13.06
C ILE A 723 -7.66 12.39 14.31
N THR A 724 -8.98 12.51 14.36
CA THR A 724 -9.70 13.03 15.54
C THR A 724 -9.53 12.12 16.75
N GLN A 725 -9.68 10.80 16.57
CA GLN A 725 -9.47 9.82 17.63
C GLN A 725 -8.02 9.83 18.15
N MET A 726 -7.03 9.92 17.26
CA MET A 726 -5.61 10.06 17.63
C MET A 726 -5.34 11.34 18.44
N LYS A 727 -5.92 12.48 18.02
CA LYS A 727 -5.80 13.75 18.74
C LYS A 727 -6.43 13.66 20.14
N ALA A 728 -7.58 13.00 20.27
CA ALA A 728 -8.24 12.77 21.55
C ALA A 728 -7.44 11.83 22.47
N ALA A 729 -6.91 10.72 21.95
CA ALA A 729 -6.09 9.77 22.71
C ALA A 729 -4.81 10.43 23.25
N ARG A 730 -4.13 11.24 22.43
CA ARG A 730 -2.99 12.08 22.87
C ARG A 730 -3.41 13.03 24.01
N GLY A 731 -4.56 13.69 23.90
CA GLY A 731 -5.07 14.59 24.94
C GLY A 731 -5.36 13.88 26.26
N ALA A 732 -5.97 12.69 26.20
CA ALA A 732 -6.22 11.84 27.36
C ALA A 732 -4.90 11.39 28.04
N TRP A 733 -3.93 10.94 27.25
CA TRP A 733 -2.62 10.55 27.77
C TRP A 733 -1.88 11.71 28.46
N VAL A 734 -1.86 12.91 27.85
CA VAL A 734 -1.26 14.11 28.49
C VAL A 734 -1.96 14.42 29.82
N THR A 735 -3.28 14.27 29.89
CA THR A 735 -4.06 14.47 31.12
C THR A 735 -3.68 13.46 32.21
N GLU A 736 -3.44 12.20 31.85
CA GLU A 736 -3.07 11.14 32.79
C GLU A 736 -1.61 11.24 33.27
N VAL A 737 -0.68 11.62 32.39
CA VAL A 737 0.75 11.65 32.71
C VAL A 737 1.20 13.00 33.24
N TYR A 738 0.92 14.09 32.52
CA TYR A 738 1.35 15.44 32.89
C TYR A 738 0.34 16.11 33.83
N GLY A 739 -0.95 16.05 33.49
CA GLY A 739 -2.05 16.55 34.33
C GLY A 739 -2.19 18.06 34.44
N TYR A 740 -1.46 18.82 33.62
CA TYR A 740 -1.76 20.21 33.34
C TYR A 740 -2.32 20.35 31.93
N GLN A 741 -3.30 21.23 31.75
CA GLN A 741 -3.81 21.58 30.44
C GLN A 741 -2.70 22.18 29.56
N MET A 742 -2.52 21.64 28.36
CA MET A 742 -1.48 22.09 27.43
C MET A 742 -2.08 22.82 26.22
N ALA A 743 -1.65 24.07 26.04
CA ALA A 743 -2.02 24.85 24.86
C ALA A 743 -1.56 24.13 23.57
N GLY A 744 -2.48 24.00 22.59
CA GLY A 744 -2.21 23.30 21.33
C GLY A 744 -2.45 21.78 21.36
N ILE A 745 -2.76 21.19 22.52
CA ILE A 745 -3.16 19.78 22.64
C ILE A 745 -4.65 19.71 23.01
N THR A 746 -5.49 19.62 21.97
CA THR A 746 -6.94 19.45 22.11
C THR A 746 -7.27 18.22 22.95
N GLY A 747 -8.16 18.38 23.94
CA GLY A 747 -8.58 17.30 24.84
C GLY A 747 -7.67 17.08 26.06
N SER A 748 -6.56 17.80 26.19
CA SER A 748 -5.81 17.84 27.46
C SER A 748 -6.57 18.65 28.50
N LEU A 749 -6.64 18.13 29.72
CA LEU A 749 -7.34 18.73 30.86
C LEU A 749 -6.42 18.74 32.08
N ASP A 750 -6.76 19.58 33.06
CA ASP A 750 -6.13 19.52 34.37
C ASP A 750 -6.58 18.26 35.14
N ASN A 751 -5.61 17.54 35.70
CA ASN A 751 -5.83 16.36 36.52
C ASN A 751 -4.82 16.34 37.66
N ALA A 752 -5.30 16.51 38.90
CA ALA A 752 -4.45 16.50 40.09
C ALA A 752 -3.81 15.14 40.39
N ASN A 753 -4.43 14.06 39.92
CA ASN A 753 -3.97 12.70 40.16
C ASN A 753 -3.09 12.17 39.02
N SER A 754 -2.48 13.07 38.22
CA SER A 754 -1.57 12.66 37.16
C SER A 754 -0.25 12.15 37.73
N GLN A 755 0.45 11.30 36.96
CA GLN A 755 1.71 10.71 37.40
C GLN A 755 2.78 11.77 37.75
N TYR A 756 2.88 12.83 36.95
CA TYR A 756 3.80 13.94 37.21
C TYR A 756 3.42 14.73 38.45
N ARG A 757 2.13 15.10 38.61
CA ARG A 757 1.68 15.91 39.76
C ARG A 757 1.70 15.14 41.07
N THR A 758 1.37 13.84 41.06
CA THR A 758 1.61 12.96 42.22
C THR A 758 3.10 12.87 42.56
N GLY A 759 3.97 12.88 41.55
CA GLY A 759 5.42 13.00 41.75
C GLY A 759 5.83 14.33 42.41
N GLN A 760 5.25 15.46 41.97
CA GLN A 760 5.47 16.78 42.60
C GLN A 760 5.01 16.79 44.06
N GLU A 761 3.81 16.29 44.34
CA GLU A 761 3.27 16.18 45.70
C GLU A 761 4.16 15.30 46.61
N ASN A 762 4.67 14.18 46.09
CA ASN A 762 5.62 13.34 46.82
C ASN A 762 6.93 14.07 47.13
N TRP A 763 7.43 14.89 46.20
CA TRP A 763 8.59 15.75 46.44
C TRP A 763 8.33 16.82 47.48
N ASP A 764 7.17 17.50 47.40
CA ASP A 764 6.74 18.50 48.38
C ASP A 764 6.64 17.89 49.79
N ASN A 765 6.04 16.70 49.90
CA ASN A 765 5.96 15.94 51.15
C ASN A 765 7.36 15.56 51.67
N THR A 766 8.26 15.13 50.78
CA THR A 766 9.63 14.76 51.16
C THR A 766 10.43 15.96 51.65
N ILE A 767 10.31 17.10 50.98
CA ILE A 767 10.92 18.38 51.38
C ILE A 767 10.36 18.82 52.73
N SER A 768 9.05 18.73 52.93
CA SER A 768 8.41 19.06 54.20
C SER A 768 8.94 18.21 55.36
N ILE A 769 9.04 16.88 55.17
CA ILE A 769 9.62 15.96 56.16
C ILE A 769 11.10 16.28 56.44
N PHE A 770 11.88 16.57 55.39
CA PHE A 770 13.28 16.95 55.52
C PHE A 770 13.44 18.22 56.37
N GLN A 771 12.69 19.28 56.03
CA GLN A 771 12.72 20.55 56.75
C GLN A 771 12.25 20.41 58.19
N GLN A 772 11.24 19.57 58.46
CA GLN A 772 10.79 19.28 59.82
C GLN A 772 11.88 18.55 60.64
N THR A 773 12.60 17.62 60.01
CA THR A 773 13.70 16.89 60.65
C THR A 773 14.89 17.83 60.91
N GLU A 774 15.20 18.72 59.97
CA GLU A 774 16.20 19.77 60.11
C GLU A 774 15.85 20.71 61.27
N LEU A 775 14.60 21.18 61.34
CA LEU A 775 14.11 22.04 62.42
C LEU A 775 14.27 21.38 63.79
N ASN A 776 13.88 20.11 63.91
CA ASN A 776 14.03 19.35 65.16
C ASN A 776 15.50 19.22 65.58
N TRP A 777 16.42 19.03 64.62
CA TRP A 777 17.85 18.99 64.90
C TRP A 777 18.37 20.33 65.41
N TYR A 778 18.01 21.46 64.78
CA TYR A 778 18.43 22.77 65.25
C TYR A 778 17.86 23.12 66.63
N LEU A 779 16.61 22.73 66.93
CA LEU A 779 16.02 22.90 68.26
C LEU A 779 16.82 22.15 69.33
N SER A 780 17.22 20.90 69.05
CA SER A 780 18.05 20.11 69.96
C SER A 780 19.48 20.67 70.09
N ALA A 781 20.06 21.16 68.99
CA ALA A 781 21.38 21.78 69.00
C ALA A 781 21.38 23.08 69.82
N LYS A 782 20.35 23.92 69.69
CA LYS A 782 20.15 25.13 70.49
C LYS A 782 20.12 24.80 71.99
N ASP A 783 19.31 23.83 72.40
CA ASP A 783 19.20 23.38 73.80
C ASP A 783 20.56 22.86 74.33
N THR A 784 21.28 22.08 73.54
CA THR A 784 22.62 21.58 73.92
C THR A 784 23.62 22.72 74.11
N LEU A 785 23.60 23.74 73.25
CA LEU A 785 24.47 24.92 73.34
C LEU A 785 24.12 25.77 74.56
N GLN A 786 22.83 25.93 74.86
CA GLN A 786 22.36 26.64 76.04
C GLN A 786 22.83 25.93 77.33
N GLN A 787 22.64 24.61 77.40
CA GLN A 787 23.09 23.81 78.54
C GLN A 787 24.60 23.85 78.75
N ALA A 788 25.41 23.98 77.69
CA ALA A 788 26.87 24.12 77.82
C ALA A 788 27.29 25.36 78.63
N VAL A 789 26.46 26.42 78.61
CA VAL A 789 26.71 27.65 79.37
C VAL A 789 26.05 27.58 80.75
N GLU A 790 24.78 27.16 80.81
CA GLU A 790 23.90 27.36 81.96
C GLU A 790 23.81 26.17 82.93
N ALA A 791 24.30 24.98 82.54
CA ALA A 791 24.24 23.79 83.39
C ALA A 791 25.03 23.96 84.71
N PRO A 792 24.76 23.16 85.76
CA PRO A 792 25.49 23.20 87.03
C PRO A 792 27.01 22.97 86.93
N ASN A 793 27.48 22.41 85.81
CA ASN A 793 28.88 22.22 85.46
C ASN A 793 29.28 23.00 84.19
N GLY A 794 28.43 23.92 83.75
CA GLY A 794 28.63 24.79 82.59
C GLY A 794 29.54 25.97 82.91
N GLU A 795 29.81 26.76 81.88
CA GLU A 795 30.77 27.88 81.95
C GLU A 795 30.34 28.95 82.97
N THR A 796 29.04 29.26 83.10
CA THR A 796 28.58 30.27 84.06
C THR A 796 28.85 29.87 85.51
N GLN A 797 28.67 28.59 85.86
CA GLN A 797 28.99 28.12 87.21
C GLN A 797 30.50 28.14 87.46
N TYR A 798 31.30 27.75 86.47
CA TYR A 798 32.76 27.84 86.55
C TYR A 798 33.22 29.29 86.81
N GLN A 799 32.71 30.24 86.03
CA GLN A 799 32.99 31.67 86.20
C GLN A 799 32.59 32.15 87.60
N THR A 800 31.38 31.80 88.04
CA THR A 800 30.86 32.15 89.37
C THR A 800 31.75 31.66 90.52
N ASN A 801 32.33 30.47 90.38
CA ASN A 801 33.20 29.88 91.41
C ASN A 801 34.64 30.40 91.35
N SER A 802 35.18 30.63 90.16
CA SER A 802 36.59 30.94 89.92
C SER A 802 36.91 32.43 90.10
N ILE A 803 35.99 33.33 89.77
CA ILE A 803 36.20 34.79 89.89
C ILE A 803 36.50 35.20 91.35
N PRO A 804 35.74 34.76 92.37
CA PRO A 804 36.06 35.07 93.76
C PRO A 804 37.44 34.55 94.20
N GLN A 805 37.86 33.38 93.70
CA GLN A 805 39.17 32.81 94.02
C GLN A 805 40.31 33.67 93.45
N ALA A 806 40.17 34.15 92.21
CA ALA A 806 41.14 35.06 91.61
C ALA A 806 41.26 36.37 92.41
N ASN A 807 40.13 36.96 92.83
CA ASN A 807 40.10 38.17 93.65
C ASN A 807 40.76 37.97 95.03
N GLN A 808 40.59 36.78 95.62
CA GLN A 808 41.26 36.42 96.87
C GLN A 808 42.79 36.36 96.70
N ILE A 809 43.27 35.76 95.62
CA ILE A 809 44.71 35.69 95.29
C ILE A 809 45.29 37.10 95.13
N GLN A 810 44.61 38.01 94.41
CA GLN A 810 45.04 39.41 94.28
C GLN A 810 45.19 40.11 95.63
N THR A 811 44.22 39.88 96.54
CA THR A 811 44.25 40.43 97.89
C THR A 811 45.41 39.87 98.70
N GLN A 812 45.65 38.56 98.63
CA GLN A 812 46.77 37.89 99.32
C GLN A 812 48.13 38.42 98.84
N ILE A 813 48.30 38.59 97.54
CA ILE A 813 49.53 39.16 96.95
C ILE A 813 49.73 40.59 97.45
N THR A 814 48.70 41.44 97.36
CA THR A 814 48.79 42.86 97.77
C THR A 814 49.14 43.01 99.25
N ASN A 815 48.51 42.21 100.11
CA ASN A 815 48.81 42.21 101.55
C ASN A 815 50.24 41.71 101.82
N SER A 816 50.67 40.66 101.13
CA SER A 816 52.03 40.13 101.24
C SER A 816 53.07 41.14 100.77
N GLU A 817 52.86 41.83 99.65
CA GLU A 817 53.77 42.86 99.14
C GLU A 817 53.98 44.00 100.14
N THR A 818 52.89 44.43 100.78
CA THR A 818 52.92 45.44 101.85
C THR A 818 53.73 44.95 103.05
N ASN A 819 53.46 43.74 103.53
CA ASN A 819 54.18 43.14 104.65
C ASN A 819 55.67 42.92 104.35
N THR A 820 56.00 42.40 103.17
CA THR A 820 57.39 42.19 102.72
C THR A 820 58.16 43.50 102.67
N SER A 821 57.54 44.58 102.22
CA SER A 821 58.18 45.91 102.18
C SER A 821 58.44 46.46 103.59
N GLN A 822 57.52 46.25 104.54
CA GLN A 822 57.71 46.63 105.94
C GLN A 822 58.84 45.84 106.60
N LEU A 823 58.86 44.52 106.41
CA LEU A 823 59.90 43.63 106.92
C LEU A 823 61.27 43.94 106.30
N TYR A 824 61.32 44.24 105.00
CA TYR A 824 62.54 44.66 104.31
C TYR A 824 63.12 45.94 104.92
N ASN A 825 62.28 46.95 105.15
CA ASN A 825 62.70 48.19 105.79
C ASN A 825 63.19 47.96 107.24
N ALA A 826 62.52 47.07 107.98
CA ALA A 826 62.93 46.70 109.33
C ALA A 826 64.29 45.97 109.34
N ALA A 827 64.49 44.97 108.48
CA ALA A 827 65.78 44.29 108.31
C ALA A 827 66.89 45.28 107.94
N THR A 828 66.57 46.23 107.07
CA THR A 828 67.48 47.31 106.66
C THR A 828 67.91 48.19 107.84
N GLY A 829 66.96 48.65 108.65
CA GLY A 829 67.25 49.43 109.86
C GLY A 829 68.06 48.65 110.90
N LEU A 830 67.82 47.35 111.05
CA LEU A 830 68.55 46.48 111.97
C LEU A 830 70.03 46.35 111.58
N TYR A 831 70.35 46.03 110.32
CA TYR A 831 71.76 45.91 109.93
C TYR A 831 72.46 47.28 109.91
N GLN A 832 71.75 48.38 109.63
CA GLN A 832 72.29 49.74 109.73
C GLN A 832 72.65 50.14 111.16
N THR A 833 71.99 49.54 112.16
CA THR A 833 72.28 49.71 113.60
C THR A 833 73.12 48.54 114.14
N TYR A 834 73.79 47.82 113.25
CA TYR A 834 74.77 46.76 113.54
C TYR A 834 74.16 45.51 114.19
N GLN A 835 72.84 45.30 114.10
CA GLN A 835 72.17 44.09 114.59
C GLN A 835 72.04 43.03 113.48
N TYR A 836 73.17 42.54 112.96
CA TYR A 836 73.21 41.71 111.75
C TYR A 836 72.45 40.38 111.89
N SER A 837 72.58 39.68 113.02
CA SER A 837 71.87 38.41 113.27
C SER A 837 70.33 38.58 113.25
N ALA A 838 69.83 39.63 113.92
CA ALA A 838 68.40 39.96 113.91
C ALA A 838 67.92 40.39 112.52
N ALA A 839 68.73 41.18 111.79
CA ALA A 839 68.45 41.57 110.42
C ALA A 839 68.34 40.37 109.48
N GLY A 840 69.23 39.38 109.62
CA GLY A 840 69.21 38.14 108.83
C GLY A 840 67.93 37.33 109.03
N ASN A 841 67.46 37.19 110.28
CA ASN A 841 66.20 36.50 110.58
C ASN A 841 64.98 37.20 109.98
N VAL A 842 64.90 38.53 110.10
CA VAL A 842 63.81 39.31 109.48
C VAL A 842 63.88 39.18 107.96
N MET A 843 65.09 39.20 107.39
CA MET A 843 65.28 39.10 105.95
C MET A 843 64.94 37.71 105.39
N GLN A 844 65.13 36.64 106.17
CA GLN A 844 64.67 35.30 105.80
C GLN A 844 63.14 35.24 105.69
N GLN A 845 62.42 35.98 106.55
CA GLN A 845 60.97 36.12 106.45
C GLN A 845 60.55 36.96 105.22
N VAL A 846 61.32 38.00 104.87
CA VAL A 846 61.14 38.78 103.63
C VAL A 846 61.22 37.85 102.41
N LEU A 847 62.26 37.01 102.33
CA LEU A 847 62.44 36.05 101.23
C LEU A 847 61.29 35.05 101.16
N THR A 848 60.85 34.51 102.30
CA THR A 848 59.72 33.56 102.37
C THR A 848 58.43 34.19 101.85
N ASN A 849 58.12 35.43 102.27
CA ASN A 849 56.95 36.13 101.74
C ASN A 849 57.08 36.42 100.24
N GLN A 850 58.29 36.72 99.76
CA GLN A 850 58.55 36.98 98.35
C GLN A 850 58.32 35.73 97.49
N GLN A 851 58.76 34.56 97.95
CA GLN A 851 58.50 33.26 97.30
C GLN A 851 57.00 32.93 97.25
N ASN A 852 56.27 33.21 98.34
CA ASN A 852 54.81 33.06 98.36
C ASN A 852 54.14 33.98 97.34
N GLN A 853 54.61 35.24 97.20
CA GLN A 853 54.10 36.16 96.16
C GLN A 853 54.35 35.63 94.75
N THR A 854 55.53 35.08 94.45
CA THR A 854 55.80 34.48 93.14
C THR A 854 54.83 33.34 92.83
N SER A 855 54.63 32.43 93.80
CA SER A 855 53.70 31.31 93.65
C SER A 855 52.26 31.77 93.43
N TRP A 856 51.77 32.70 94.25
CA TRP A 856 50.43 33.25 94.11
C TRP A 856 50.24 34.03 92.82
N ASN A 857 51.25 34.79 92.36
CA ASN A 857 51.16 35.47 91.07
C ASN A 857 51.05 34.48 89.90
N GLN A 858 51.79 33.37 89.93
CA GLN A 858 51.67 32.32 88.91
C GLN A 858 50.30 31.63 88.96
N GLN A 859 49.80 31.32 90.16
CA GLN A 859 48.45 30.75 90.35
C GLN A 859 47.36 31.71 89.84
N GLY A 860 47.49 33.00 90.14
CA GLY A 860 46.58 34.05 89.68
C GLY A 860 46.59 34.22 88.16
N ALA A 861 47.75 34.17 87.52
CA ALA A 861 47.87 34.19 86.06
C ALA A 861 47.19 32.97 85.42
N ALA A 862 47.45 31.76 85.94
CA ALA A 862 46.87 30.52 85.43
C ALA A 862 45.34 30.48 85.59
N LEU A 863 44.84 30.85 86.78
CA LEU A 863 43.40 30.90 87.05
C LEU A 863 42.72 31.95 86.17
N SER A 864 43.27 33.16 86.09
CA SER A 864 42.75 34.23 85.22
C SER A 864 42.72 33.81 83.75
N GLY A 865 43.75 33.09 83.27
CA GLY A 865 43.77 32.51 81.92
C GLY A 865 42.62 31.55 81.69
N SER A 866 42.38 30.63 82.63
CA SER A 866 41.27 29.69 82.52
C SER A 866 39.89 30.37 82.57
N ILE A 867 39.75 31.48 83.30
CA ILE A 867 38.52 32.29 83.35
C ILE A 867 38.33 33.00 82.01
N ALA A 868 39.37 33.61 81.45
CA ALA A 868 39.32 34.21 80.12
C ALA A 868 38.91 33.19 79.05
N ASP A 869 39.50 32.00 79.08
CA ASP A 869 39.13 30.89 78.18
C ASP A 869 37.68 30.46 78.35
N SER A 870 37.16 30.43 79.59
CA SER A 870 35.74 30.13 79.89
C SER A 870 34.79 31.15 79.28
N PHE A 871 35.12 32.45 79.36
CA PHE A 871 34.35 33.49 78.71
C PHE A 871 34.42 33.39 77.17
N GLY A 872 35.58 33.11 76.60
CA GLY A 872 35.73 32.88 75.15
C GLY A 872 34.93 31.67 74.64
N ARG A 873 34.87 30.58 75.42
CA ARG A 873 33.99 29.44 75.13
C ARG A 873 32.51 29.81 75.21
N SER A 874 32.12 30.57 76.25
CA SER A 874 30.74 31.06 76.41
C SER A 874 30.29 31.96 75.26
N GLU A 875 31.17 32.86 74.80
CA GLU A 875 30.93 33.68 73.60
C GLU A 875 30.70 32.81 72.36
N THR A 876 31.53 31.79 72.17
CA THR A 876 31.43 30.84 71.05
C THR A 876 30.11 30.05 71.09
N TYR A 877 29.69 29.56 72.27
CA TYR A 877 28.41 28.83 72.42
C TYR A 877 27.22 29.73 72.16
N LYS A 878 27.18 30.93 72.76
CA LYS A 878 26.08 31.87 72.54
C LYS A 878 26.01 32.37 71.09
N THR A 879 27.14 32.49 70.41
CA THR A 879 27.18 32.79 68.96
C THR A 879 26.58 31.66 68.12
N ALA A 880 26.94 30.41 68.43
CA ALA A 880 26.35 29.24 67.77
C ALA A 880 24.84 29.12 68.08
N GLU A 881 24.42 29.41 69.31
CA GLU A 881 23.02 29.41 69.75
C GLU A 881 22.19 30.48 69.01
N LEU A 882 22.76 31.67 68.82
CA LEU A 882 22.14 32.74 68.00
C LEU A 882 21.98 32.31 66.54
N ASN A 883 23.02 31.69 65.96
CA ASN A 883 22.97 31.18 64.60
C ASN A 883 21.91 30.08 64.44
N ALA A 884 21.83 29.15 65.40
CA ALA A 884 20.81 28.10 65.43
C ALA A 884 19.40 28.71 65.52
N SER A 885 19.23 29.71 66.38
CA SER A 885 17.97 30.44 66.58
C SER A 885 17.49 31.16 65.31
N ASN A 886 18.42 31.81 64.59
CA ASN A 886 18.12 32.42 63.29
C ASN A 886 17.71 31.37 62.24
N ARG A 887 18.39 30.23 62.19
CA ARG A 887 18.03 29.13 61.27
C ARG A 887 16.69 28.49 61.61
N ILE A 888 16.39 28.30 62.90
CA ILE A 888 15.08 27.86 63.40
C ILE A 888 13.98 28.79 62.89
N ASN A 889 14.16 30.11 62.98
CA ASN A 889 13.17 31.07 62.50
C ASN A 889 13.02 31.06 60.97
N ALA A 890 14.11 30.89 60.21
CA ALA A 890 14.04 30.74 58.76
C ALA A 890 13.26 29.47 58.34
N LEU A 891 13.51 28.35 59.03
CA LEU A 891 12.77 27.10 58.82
C LEU A 891 11.31 27.24 59.26
N ALA A 892 11.03 27.91 60.37
CA ALA A 892 9.66 28.15 60.85
C ALA A 892 8.83 28.94 59.83
N GLN A 893 9.40 29.98 59.21
CA GLN A 893 8.73 30.73 58.14
C GLN A 893 8.45 29.86 56.91
N THR A 894 9.36 28.93 56.61
CA THR A 894 9.22 28.02 55.47
C THR A 894 8.16 26.95 55.71
N ILE A 895 8.11 26.37 56.92
CA ILE A 895 7.22 25.26 57.29
C ILE A 895 5.83 25.74 57.67
N TYR A 896 5.71 26.81 58.45
CA TYR A 896 4.46 27.29 59.05
C TYR A 896 3.92 28.59 58.41
N GLY A 897 4.65 29.16 57.45
CA GLY A 897 4.25 30.34 56.70
C GLY A 897 4.91 31.65 57.16
N ASN A 898 4.83 32.66 56.30
CA ASN A 898 5.43 33.97 56.53
C ASN A 898 4.95 34.60 57.84
N GLY A 899 5.91 35.00 58.69
CA GLY A 899 5.63 35.58 60.01
C GLY A 899 5.64 34.58 61.17
N ALA A 900 5.86 33.29 60.91
CA ALA A 900 6.08 32.31 61.97
C ALA A 900 7.49 32.45 62.57
N TYR A 901 7.56 32.59 63.90
CA TYR A 901 8.80 32.64 64.66
C TYR A 901 8.69 31.67 65.83
N ILE A 902 9.72 30.85 66.05
CA ILE A 902 9.82 29.97 67.22
C ILE A 902 10.68 30.62 68.30
N VAL A 903 11.72 31.34 67.89
CA VAL A 903 12.57 32.15 68.77
C VAL A 903 12.21 33.60 68.56
N ASP A 904 11.77 34.28 69.62
CA ASP A 904 11.36 35.68 69.51
C ASP A 904 12.54 36.65 69.45
N ASN A 905 12.25 37.90 69.08
CA ASN A 905 13.27 38.92 68.90
C ASN A 905 13.91 39.39 70.22
N THR A 906 13.23 39.20 71.35
CA THR A 906 13.74 39.53 72.69
C THR A 906 14.82 38.53 73.11
N GLU A 907 14.60 37.24 72.82
CA GLU A 907 15.58 36.19 73.06
C GLU A 907 16.82 36.38 72.18
N LEU A 908 16.66 36.69 70.88
CA LEU A 908 17.78 36.98 69.98
C LEU A 908 18.63 38.17 70.47
N GLN A 909 17.99 39.25 70.93
CA GLN A 909 18.70 40.40 71.52
C GLN A 909 19.43 40.05 72.82
N THR A 910 18.83 39.18 73.63
CA THR A 910 19.45 38.68 74.86
C THR A 910 20.71 37.90 74.55
N LEU A 911 20.67 36.98 73.57
CA LEU A 911 21.85 36.24 73.11
C LEU A 911 22.94 37.18 72.59
N GLN A 912 22.59 38.18 71.77
CA GLN A 912 23.55 39.16 71.25
C GLN A 912 24.25 39.96 72.38
N THR A 913 23.49 40.31 73.42
CA THR A 913 24.02 41.02 74.60
C THR A 913 24.96 40.13 75.40
N GLN A 914 24.61 38.86 75.58
CA GLN A 914 25.44 37.86 76.26
C GLN A 914 26.76 37.60 75.51
N ILE A 915 26.73 37.47 74.17
CA ILE A 915 27.93 37.33 73.34
C ILE A 915 28.88 38.52 73.59
N THR A 916 28.35 39.74 73.51
CA THR A 916 29.14 40.96 73.69
C THR A 916 29.74 41.03 75.09
N SER A 917 28.95 40.73 76.12
CA SER A 917 29.40 40.74 77.51
C SER A 917 30.49 39.68 77.77
N ASN A 918 30.36 38.49 77.21
CA ASN A 918 31.37 37.44 77.33
C ASN A 918 32.70 37.84 76.68
N GLY A 919 32.68 38.40 75.46
CA GLY A 919 33.91 38.87 74.80
C GLY A 919 34.61 40.01 75.57
N GLN A 920 33.85 40.92 76.18
CA GLN A 920 34.37 41.96 77.07
C GLN A 920 35.04 41.36 78.33
N ASN A 921 34.39 40.37 78.96
CA ASN A 921 34.91 39.72 80.15
C ASN A 921 36.16 38.86 79.85
N GLN A 922 36.20 38.18 78.70
CA GLN A 922 37.42 37.50 78.24
C GLN A 922 38.59 38.49 78.16
N THR A 923 38.37 39.65 77.54
CA THR A 923 39.38 40.69 77.40
C THR A 923 39.80 41.25 78.77
N TYR A 924 38.85 41.46 79.68
CA TYR A 924 39.12 41.89 81.05
C TYR A 924 40.07 40.91 81.78
N TRP A 925 39.77 39.62 81.77
CA TRP A 925 40.62 38.61 82.43
C TRP A 925 41.98 38.43 81.75
N GLN A 926 42.07 38.64 80.43
CA GLN A 926 43.35 38.70 79.73
C GLN A 926 44.19 39.92 80.15
N ASN A 927 43.54 41.05 80.43
CA ASN A 927 44.17 42.26 80.95
C ASN A 927 44.66 42.06 82.40
N GLU A 928 43.95 41.30 83.23
CA GLU A 928 44.41 40.93 84.58
C GLU A 928 45.76 40.18 84.57
N ILE A 929 45.97 39.33 83.56
CA ILE A 929 47.22 38.59 83.38
C ILE A 929 48.37 39.51 82.95
N THR A 930 48.12 40.35 81.95
CA THR A 930 49.16 41.14 81.27
C THR A 930 49.41 42.53 81.86
N GLY A 931 48.48 43.05 82.65
CA GLY A 931 48.51 44.42 83.18
C GLY A 931 48.03 45.51 82.23
N THR A 932 47.61 45.13 81.02
CA THR A 932 47.08 46.07 80.02
C THR A 932 45.81 46.75 80.56
N ASN A 933 45.57 48.02 80.21
CA ASN A 933 44.36 48.77 80.61
C ASN A 933 44.08 48.81 82.12
N GLY A 934 45.11 48.73 82.96
CA GLY A 934 44.98 48.82 84.42
C GLY A 934 44.66 47.49 85.12
N GLY A 935 44.84 46.36 84.44
CA GLY A 935 44.68 45.05 85.07
C GLY A 935 45.77 44.73 86.12
N PHE A 936 45.53 43.71 86.94
CA PHE A 936 46.41 43.39 88.09
C PHE A 936 47.89 43.11 87.73
N ASN A 937 48.16 42.64 86.50
CA ASN A 937 49.49 42.33 85.97
C ASN A 937 50.19 41.15 86.64
N PHE A 938 49.50 40.01 86.77
CA PHE A 938 50.09 38.81 87.38
C PHE A 938 51.44 38.43 86.76
N SER A 939 51.56 38.41 85.43
CA SER A 939 52.80 38.02 84.74
C SER A 939 53.96 38.98 85.02
N GLY A 940 53.71 40.28 85.00
CA GLY A 940 54.72 41.29 85.33
C GLY A 940 55.13 41.23 86.81
N ARG A 941 54.17 40.98 87.71
CA ARG A 941 54.43 40.82 89.15
C ARG A 941 55.18 39.54 89.48
N THR A 942 54.91 38.42 88.79
CA THR A 942 55.72 37.20 88.87
C THR A 942 57.18 37.51 88.55
N THR A 943 57.42 38.17 87.41
CA THR A 943 58.79 38.51 86.97
C THR A 943 59.50 39.41 87.99
N THR A 944 58.79 40.42 88.50
CA THR A 944 59.31 41.34 89.54
C THR A 944 59.62 40.60 90.84
N SER A 945 58.75 39.68 91.25
CA SER A 945 58.90 38.89 92.48
C SER A 945 60.12 37.97 92.40
N GLN A 946 60.30 37.27 91.28
CA GLN A 946 61.46 36.42 91.03
C GLN A 946 62.78 37.20 91.07
N ALA A 947 62.83 38.40 90.48
CA ALA A 947 64.02 39.25 90.55
C ALA A 947 64.36 39.68 92.00
N LYS A 948 63.33 39.94 92.83
CA LYS A 948 63.52 40.27 94.25
C LYS A 948 63.95 39.08 95.09
N GLU A 949 63.53 37.85 94.77
CA GLU A 949 64.02 36.65 95.48
C GLU A 949 65.54 36.51 95.38
N THR A 950 66.10 36.73 94.19
CA THR A 950 67.55 36.73 93.98
C THR A 950 68.22 37.82 94.82
N LEU A 951 67.73 39.06 94.72
CA LEU A 951 68.25 40.19 95.48
C LEU A 951 68.25 39.92 97.00
N TYR A 952 67.15 39.37 97.52
CA TYR A 952 66.98 39.10 98.94
C TYR A 952 67.86 37.94 99.42
N THR A 953 68.06 36.92 98.57
CA THR A 953 68.99 35.82 98.85
C THR A 953 70.43 36.34 98.97
N ASP A 954 70.85 37.17 98.02
CA ASP A 954 72.19 37.77 98.04
C ASP A 954 72.39 38.65 99.29
N MET A 955 71.36 39.40 99.70
CA MET A 955 71.40 40.24 100.90
C MET A 955 71.46 39.42 102.19
N ILE A 956 70.76 38.27 102.26
CA ILE A 956 70.85 37.36 103.41
C ILE A 956 72.27 36.78 103.52
N ALA A 957 72.87 36.37 102.40
CA ALA A 957 74.24 35.87 102.38
C ALA A 957 75.24 36.94 102.88
N ASP A 958 75.10 38.17 102.41
CA ASP A 958 75.90 39.32 102.84
C ASP A 958 75.75 39.61 104.34
N ILE A 959 74.50 39.63 104.85
CA ILE A 959 74.22 39.82 106.28
C ILE A 959 74.81 38.67 107.11
N SER A 960 74.81 37.43 106.60
CA SER A 960 75.42 36.28 107.29
C SER A 960 76.94 36.43 107.41
N VAL A 961 77.59 36.91 106.35
CA VAL A 961 79.03 37.21 106.36
C VAL A 961 79.33 38.32 107.38
N ALA A 962 78.55 39.40 107.38
CA ALA A 962 78.67 40.47 108.35
C ALA A 962 78.43 40.00 109.79
N THR A 963 77.43 39.15 110.02
CA THR A 963 77.15 38.56 111.35
C THR A 963 78.36 37.79 111.86
N THR A 964 79.01 37.01 110.98
CA THR A 964 80.19 36.21 111.33
C THR A 964 81.38 37.13 111.64
N LEU A 965 81.64 38.12 110.79
CA LEU A 965 82.71 39.10 111.02
C LEU A 965 82.48 39.90 112.31
N GLN A 966 81.24 40.27 112.63
CA GLN A 966 80.93 40.99 113.86
C GLN A 966 81.24 40.13 115.09
N ALA A 967 80.90 38.84 115.08
CA ALA A 967 81.21 37.95 116.18
C ALA A 967 82.72 37.83 116.42
N GLU A 968 83.51 37.68 115.35
CA GLU A 968 84.98 37.64 115.42
C GLU A 968 85.56 38.95 116.00
N VAL A 969 85.06 40.10 115.54
CA VAL A 969 85.48 41.42 116.03
C VAL A 969 85.13 41.62 117.50
N VAL A 970 83.95 41.18 117.95
CA VAL A 970 83.52 41.26 119.35
C VAL A 970 84.40 40.36 120.23
N ASP A 971 84.70 39.14 119.80
CA ASP A 971 85.59 38.22 120.54
C ASP A 971 87.00 38.81 120.73
N GLU A 972 87.54 39.44 119.68
CA GLU A 972 88.80 40.17 119.78
C GLU A 972 88.72 41.38 120.70
N GLU A 973 87.67 42.19 120.57
CA GLU A 973 87.42 43.35 121.44
C GLU A 973 87.37 42.94 122.92
N ILE A 974 86.64 41.87 123.26
CA ILE A 974 86.55 41.34 124.63
C ILE A 974 87.94 40.96 125.15
N THR A 975 88.77 40.34 124.31
CA THR A 975 90.14 39.97 124.67
C THR A 975 91.00 41.20 124.98
N TYR A 976 90.89 42.25 124.17
CA TYR A 976 91.58 43.52 124.40
C TYR A 976 91.06 44.22 125.67
N LEU A 977 89.75 44.24 125.88
CA LEU A 977 89.11 44.83 127.05
C LEU A 977 89.52 44.13 128.35
N ARG A 978 89.60 42.79 128.38
CA ARG A 978 90.08 42.03 129.55
C ARG A 978 91.51 42.43 129.93
N THR A 979 92.39 42.55 128.94
CA THR A 979 93.79 42.97 129.17
C THR A 979 93.85 44.41 129.68
N ALA A 980 93.06 45.32 129.11
CA ALA A 980 92.97 46.70 129.56
C ALA A 980 92.39 46.81 130.98
N ASN A 981 91.43 45.95 131.32
CA ASN A 981 90.82 45.88 132.64
C ASN A 981 91.86 45.60 133.72
N GLU A 982 92.84 44.72 133.49
CA GLU A 982 93.94 44.48 134.43
C GLU A 982 94.78 45.73 134.72
N TYR A 983 94.97 46.60 133.72
CA TYR A 983 95.66 47.88 133.90
C TYR A 983 94.80 48.89 134.66
N PHE A 984 93.50 48.96 134.38
CA PHE A 984 92.56 49.80 135.14
C PHE A 984 92.44 49.35 136.60
N GLU A 985 92.36 48.04 136.88
CA GLU A 985 92.35 47.50 138.24
C GLU A 985 93.64 47.84 139.01
N LYS A 986 94.81 47.73 138.35
CA LYS A 986 96.08 48.17 138.95
C LYS A 986 96.08 49.68 139.22
N SER A 987 95.56 50.48 138.29
CA SER A 987 95.44 51.93 138.44
C SER A 987 94.54 52.30 139.63
N GLU A 988 93.35 51.72 139.71
CA GLU A 988 92.40 51.93 140.80
C GLU A 988 92.98 51.48 142.15
N LYS A 989 93.68 50.35 142.19
CA LYS A 989 94.37 49.87 143.40
C LYS A 989 95.49 50.81 143.85
N TYR A 990 96.26 51.39 142.92
CA TYR A 990 97.24 52.42 143.27
C TYR A 990 96.56 53.72 143.72
N GLN A 991 95.40 54.07 143.17
CA GLN A 991 94.60 55.21 143.63
C GLN A 991 94.10 54.98 145.07
N GLU A 992 93.61 53.79 145.40
CA GLU A 992 93.23 53.40 146.76
C GLU A 992 94.44 53.49 147.73
N LEU A 993 95.61 53.00 147.31
CA LEU A 993 96.84 53.12 148.10
C LEU A 993 97.29 54.57 148.27
N ALA A 994 97.12 55.42 147.25
CA ALA A 994 97.41 56.84 147.31
C ALA A 994 96.47 57.57 148.28
N ASP A 995 95.16 57.29 148.21
CA ASP A 995 94.15 57.86 149.10
C ASP A 995 94.39 57.43 150.56
N LYS A 996 94.77 56.17 150.77
CA LYS A 996 95.20 55.67 152.07
C LYS A 996 96.45 56.39 152.58
N ALA A 997 97.51 56.50 151.79
CA ALA A 997 98.74 57.22 152.16
C ALA A 997 98.47 58.71 152.47
N LYS A 998 97.56 59.35 151.74
CA LYS A 998 97.11 60.73 151.98
C LYS A 998 96.35 60.87 153.31
N SER A 999 95.50 59.91 153.64
CA SER A 999 94.80 59.87 154.95
C SER A 999 95.77 59.65 156.12
N GLU A 1000 96.90 59.00 155.86
CA GLU A 1000 98.01 58.80 156.82
C GLU A 1000 99.02 59.98 156.83
N ALA A 1001 98.73 61.08 156.12
CA ALA A 1001 99.60 62.26 155.97
C ALA A 1001 100.98 62.00 155.30
N LYS A 1002 101.14 60.90 154.56
CA LYS A 1002 102.35 60.56 153.79
C LYS A 1002 102.25 61.09 152.37
N PHE A 1003 102.36 62.41 152.24
CA PHE A 1003 102.09 63.09 150.97
C PHE A 1003 103.03 62.70 149.82
N ASP A 1004 104.31 62.40 150.11
CA ASP A 1004 105.27 61.96 149.08
C ASP A 1004 104.93 60.55 148.56
N GLU A 1005 104.50 59.65 149.43
CA GLU A 1005 104.10 58.28 149.09
C GLU A 1005 102.74 58.28 148.37
N ALA A 1006 101.82 59.15 148.77
CA ALA A 1006 100.57 59.40 148.06
C ALA A 1006 100.77 59.97 146.65
N ALA A 1007 101.74 60.89 146.46
CA ALA A 1007 102.08 61.43 145.16
C ALA A 1007 102.71 60.36 144.24
N LEU A 1008 103.56 59.48 144.79
CA LEU A 1008 104.13 58.35 144.06
C LEU A 1008 103.05 57.37 143.58
N TYR A 1009 102.15 56.93 144.46
CA TYR A 1009 101.06 56.03 144.10
C TYR A 1009 100.05 56.69 143.14
N THR A 1010 99.79 58.00 143.27
CA THR A 1010 98.99 58.75 142.28
C THR A 1010 99.68 58.76 140.91
N GLY A 1011 101.00 58.94 140.86
CA GLY A 1011 101.79 58.85 139.64
C GLY A 1011 101.73 57.46 138.99
N TYR A 1012 101.77 56.38 139.79
CA TYR A 1012 101.57 55.02 139.30
C TYR A 1012 100.14 54.75 138.84
N ALA A 1013 99.12 55.25 139.56
CA ALA A 1013 97.72 55.14 139.16
C ALA A 1013 97.48 55.80 137.79
N VAL A 1014 97.94 57.05 137.61
CA VAL A 1014 97.84 57.77 136.34
C VAL A 1014 98.60 57.06 135.22
N ARG A 1015 99.79 56.50 135.52
CA ARG A 1015 100.57 55.74 134.53
C ARG A 1015 99.85 54.48 134.08
N GLU A 1016 99.33 53.66 135.00
CA GLU A 1016 98.63 52.43 134.63
C GLU A 1016 97.30 52.72 133.91
N LYS A 1017 96.58 53.80 134.27
CA LYS A 1017 95.42 54.27 133.51
C LYS A 1017 95.81 54.69 132.08
N ASN A 1018 96.90 55.44 131.93
CA ASN A 1018 97.42 55.82 130.62
C ASN A 1018 97.92 54.60 129.82
N ASN A 1019 98.47 53.58 130.48
CA ASN A 1019 98.83 52.30 129.85
C ASN A 1019 97.58 51.58 129.32
N ALA A 1020 96.49 51.52 130.09
CA ALA A 1020 95.22 50.93 129.66
C ALA A 1020 94.65 51.66 128.42
N LEU A 1021 94.57 52.99 128.50
CA LEU A 1021 94.09 53.85 127.41
C LEU A 1021 94.96 53.74 126.16
N GLY A 1022 96.29 53.75 126.33
CA GLY A 1022 97.25 53.61 125.22
C GLY A 1022 97.20 52.23 124.57
N TYR A 1023 97.03 51.17 125.37
CA TYR A 1023 96.85 49.80 124.89
C TYR A 1023 95.57 49.69 124.05
N LEU A 1024 94.42 50.11 124.59
CA LEU A 1024 93.14 50.07 123.89
C LEU A 1024 93.17 50.90 122.61
N LYS A 1025 93.70 52.13 122.66
CA LYS A 1025 93.82 52.98 121.47
C LYS A 1025 94.59 52.26 120.37
N LYS A 1026 95.77 51.69 120.68
CA LYS A 1026 96.59 50.96 119.70
C LYS A 1026 95.87 49.72 119.15
N LYS A 1027 95.20 48.95 120.03
CA LYS A 1027 94.51 47.72 119.64
C LYS A 1027 93.26 47.99 118.81
N TYR A 1028 92.45 48.98 119.17
CA TYR A 1028 91.31 49.39 118.36
C TYR A 1028 91.72 49.95 117.01
N TYR A 1029 92.80 50.72 116.90
CA TYR A 1029 93.31 51.14 115.59
C TYR A 1029 93.69 49.94 114.71
N ALA A 1030 94.41 48.95 115.25
CA ALA A 1030 94.77 47.74 114.51
C ALA A 1030 93.52 46.93 114.10
N LEU A 1031 92.59 46.72 115.02
CA LEU A 1031 91.31 46.05 114.77
C LEU A 1031 90.49 46.81 113.71
N GLY A 1032 90.53 48.15 113.71
CA GLY A 1032 89.86 48.97 112.72
C GLY A 1032 90.44 48.84 111.31
N GLU A 1033 91.77 48.75 111.18
CA GLU A 1033 92.43 48.46 109.90
C GLU A 1033 92.12 47.04 109.40
N GLU A 1034 92.12 46.07 110.31
CA GLU A 1034 91.75 44.69 110.04
C GLU A 1034 90.30 44.56 109.55
N ILE A 1035 89.34 45.18 110.24
CA ILE A 1035 87.95 45.26 109.79
C ILE A 1035 87.86 45.87 108.40
N THR A 1036 88.60 46.94 108.12
CA THR A 1036 88.56 47.61 106.80
C THR A 1036 89.01 46.66 105.69
N THR A 1037 90.04 45.86 105.96
CA THR A 1037 90.56 44.86 105.02
C THR A 1037 89.60 43.67 104.88
N GLU A 1038 89.04 43.18 105.99
CA GLU A 1038 88.13 42.03 106.00
C GLU A 1038 86.78 42.32 105.35
N VAL A 1039 86.28 43.55 105.46
CA VAL A 1039 85.07 44.00 104.74
C VAL A 1039 85.23 43.84 103.23
N ASP A 1040 86.40 44.17 102.68
CA ASP A 1040 86.70 44.02 101.26
C ASP A 1040 87.02 42.56 100.89
N ASN A 1041 87.83 41.86 101.70
CA ASN A 1041 88.22 40.46 101.47
C ASN A 1041 87.02 39.50 101.46
N ARG A 1042 86.07 39.71 102.36
CA ARG A 1042 84.86 38.89 102.47
C ARG A 1042 83.76 39.32 101.48
N GLY A 1043 84.02 40.34 100.67
CA GLY A 1043 83.12 40.78 99.61
C GLY A 1043 81.80 41.37 100.12
N LEU A 1044 81.81 42.06 101.27
CA LEU A 1044 80.61 42.74 101.75
C LEU A 1044 80.19 43.84 100.78
N ASN A 1045 78.94 43.82 100.39
CA ASN A 1045 78.29 44.73 99.44
C ASN A 1045 77.14 45.48 100.12
N PHE A 1046 76.13 44.77 100.63
CA PHE A 1046 74.92 45.40 101.18
C PHE A 1046 75.15 46.00 102.57
N THR A 1047 75.91 45.29 103.41
CA THR A 1047 76.21 45.69 104.79
C THR A 1047 77.51 46.46 104.94
N LYS A 1048 78.33 46.58 103.88
CA LYS A 1048 79.65 47.25 103.88
C LYS A 1048 79.68 48.57 104.65
N ASN A 1049 78.83 49.51 104.27
CA ASN A 1049 78.83 50.86 104.87
C ASN A 1049 78.41 50.82 106.35
N SER A 1050 77.44 49.96 106.69
CA SER A 1050 77.06 49.79 108.09
C SER A 1050 78.20 49.18 108.91
N PHE A 1051 78.97 48.26 108.34
CA PHE A 1051 80.06 47.60 109.04
C PHE A 1051 81.27 48.54 109.23
N LEU A 1052 81.56 49.38 108.25
CA LEU A 1052 82.55 50.45 108.39
C LEU A 1052 82.12 51.51 109.41
N SER A 1053 80.81 51.77 109.54
CA SER A 1053 80.30 52.65 110.60
C SER A 1053 80.41 51.98 111.97
N TYR A 1054 80.14 50.67 112.07
CA TYR A 1054 80.38 49.87 113.28
C TYR A 1054 81.85 49.95 113.71
N ARG A 1055 82.80 49.78 112.79
CA ARG A 1055 84.23 50.00 113.01
C ARG A 1055 84.51 51.40 113.60
N ASP A 1056 83.92 52.44 113.03
CA ASP A 1056 84.12 53.81 113.53
C ASP A 1056 83.58 53.99 114.95
N THR A 1057 82.50 53.28 115.32
CA THR A 1057 82.03 53.28 116.71
C THR A 1057 83.04 52.62 117.66
N LEU A 1058 83.68 51.52 117.25
CA LEU A 1058 84.73 50.85 118.03
C LEU A 1058 85.94 51.77 118.26
N LEU A 1059 86.41 52.45 117.20
CA LEU A 1059 87.54 53.37 117.26
C LEU A 1059 87.32 54.57 118.19
N ASN A 1060 86.06 54.97 118.39
CA ASN A 1060 85.69 56.12 119.21
C ASN A 1060 85.31 55.76 120.66
N LYS A 1061 85.35 54.48 121.06
CA LYS A 1061 85.10 54.09 122.45
C LYS A 1061 86.17 54.66 123.39
N ASN A 1062 85.74 55.18 124.53
CA ASN A 1062 86.62 55.75 125.54
C ASN A 1062 86.20 55.29 126.94
N PHE A 1063 87.11 54.65 127.65
CA PHE A 1063 86.86 54.03 128.96
C PHE A 1063 87.58 54.78 130.07
N GLN A 1064 86.91 55.00 131.20
CA GLN A 1064 87.46 55.78 132.31
C GLN A 1064 87.90 54.95 133.51
N ASN A 1065 87.36 53.73 133.65
CA ASN A 1065 87.50 52.87 134.82
C ASN A 1065 87.12 51.41 134.50
N THR A 1066 87.39 50.53 135.46
CA THR A 1066 87.11 49.08 135.41
C THR A 1066 85.60 48.82 135.22
N THR A 1067 84.72 49.61 135.84
CA THR A 1067 83.25 49.43 135.72
C THR A 1067 82.75 49.59 134.29
N GLN A 1068 83.25 50.59 133.55
CA GLN A 1068 82.86 50.82 132.15
C GLN A 1068 83.37 49.71 131.22
N VAL A 1069 84.59 49.22 131.46
CA VAL A 1069 85.18 48.11 130.70
C VAL A 1069 84.43 46.80 130.96
N GLN A 1070 84.15 46.47 132.22
CA GLN A 1070 83.39 45.27 132.59
C GLN A 1070 81.98 45.30 132.04
N LYS A 1071 81.32 46.47 132.04
CA LYS A 1071 80.01 46.63 131.40
C LYS A 1071 80.09 46.32 129.91
N GLN A 1072 81.09 46.84 129.19
CA GLN A 1072 81.26 46.55 127.77
C GLN A 1072 81.57 45.07 127.48
N ILE A 1073 82.33 44.40 128.36
CA ILE A 1073 82.59 42.94 128.27
C ILE A 1073 81.32 42.11 128.53
N GLN A 1074 80.36 42.63 129.31
CA GLN A 1074 79.07 41.98 129.52
C GLN A 1074 78.09 42.24 128.37
N GLU A 1075 78.22 43.39 127.69
CA GLU A 1075 77.38 43.79 126.56
C GLU A 1075 77.84 43.20 125.22
N GLY A 1076 79.15 42.98 125.05
CA GLY A 1076 79.72 42.19 123.94
C GLY A 1076 79.69 40.71 124.29
#